data_AF-A0A845WZW1-F1
#
_entry.id   AF-A0A845WZW1-F1
#
_cell.length_a   1.000
_cell.length_b   1.000
_cell.length_c   1.000
_cell.angle_alpha   90.00
_cell.angle_beta   90.00
_cell.angle_gamma   90.00
#
_symmetry.space_group_name_H-M   'P 1'
#
loop_
_entity.id
_entity.type
_entity.pdbx_description
1 polymer ?
#
loop_
_entity_poly.entity_id
_entity_poly.type
_entity_poly.pdbx_seq_one_letter_code
_entity_poly.pdbx_strand_id
1 'polypeptide(L)'
;SEISQPIAVTGLPDTLPEDIGAIATIAGTTVVSGTIEANETVQALGDRVALTNADIKAKNIQVGGDYRGEGSVLNATRTVVDEGSTLTSERAIVWADDLTVMEGTINAPGGFVEVSGKEQLIFRGEIDAETILFDPRNITISNATSTTGIAMALMAMPDAKILDNDPLFAGMNVTISVADLQGLTQNIELEATNDIIVADDITFTSFSDKYIKWTADSDGDGSGSIQGGFKAIETNGRDIFLTGASLEKLDISTTPISSIFEDSGDISVTSTVGDVTAGELESKGIGFGDAGMITVQAARDVIVNSSRELDSSSDGLGDAAPIKVMAGSGVTLLGGVEANSFVGAGHDITITAEGDINLAQEVMSFGRTNNGNITITSNNGAINANQAVFIAGDIGGEALGFATAQGISFPSSLAAFSSNQDAGDITFAAATEINIGESLIISDGRSSTAGGAITFQGNSGGSPNVNVETTYIRAETEDNDADDITFINLNNLTLDNVTLVGQAHRRSTGLSPNIKIDVSGAVFFLNGTYIALQNRSRQVTGNIMLIADSLTIQNSILSASTDSVGSTGTGGTIDINVSGDVIVSGIATGFVYSGFPAAIASGTISPSRAGNIMINATNVTVSDDAAISTLSAEQGAAGDVVINARGTITVNNDGAISADTISNQDGGSVALTAEYVVLTDNGVISASGVDGATGGDVRVTANRINGDGDSLIAALSVGTGNGGNVILVTPNLELTNSSSALVSSDPNSIDAQQIIDTLNEIIAASNLTASTPVSPINPGSGGGDAGNLNVIGDQLFLSNQSQLLAESSSGNGGNIHLTIDDYILLRYNSSISTTAGTAQAGGNGGNININAPFIIGVPTENSDITANAFTGSGGNITINAVAIYGLGFRPFLTALSDITASSDLGVQGSVLLNLTGVDLNQGLTALPREPVNTEVAEGCQAIGRGAAVDFIAVGGGYELSQSSAINAEGITAQWLSLDLLASAPAIPAPETSLSENGLVAVHIQNCNG
;
A
#
# COMPACT_ATOMS: atom_id res chain seq x y z
N SER A 1 37.81 -40.62 -71.78
CA SER A 1 39.19 -41.10 -71.68
C SER A 1 40.12 -40.14 -72.43
N GLU A 2 40.38 -38.98 -71.84
CA GLU A 2 41.66 -38.30 -71.95
C GLU A 2 41.99 -37.90 -70.52
N ILE A 3 43.05 -38.51 -70.00
CA ILE A 3 43.53 -38.32 -68.64
C ILE A 3 44.28 -36.99 -68.66
N SER A 4 43.68 -35.93 -68.10
CA SER A 4 44.42 -34.75 -67.70
C SER A 4 45.45 -35.20 -66.66
N GLN A 5 46.72 -35.23 -67.05
CA GLN A 5 47.81 -35.44 -66.09
C GLN A 5 47.87 -34.23 -65.17
N PRO A 6 48.06 -34.40 -63.85
CA PRO A 6 48.30 -33.28 -62.95
C PRO A 6 49.51 -32.49 -63.46
N ILE A 7 49.32 -31.19 -63.71
CA ILE A 7 50.43 -30.30 -64.01
C ILE A 7 51.10 -30.00 -62.68
N ALA A 8 52.16 -30.73 -62.38
CA ALA A 8 53.03 -30.42 -61.26
C ALA A 8 53.80 -29.14 -61.61
N VAL A 9 53.53 -28.05 -60.91
CA VAL A 9 54.38 -26.85 -60.99
C VAL A 9 55.62 -27.13 -60.16
N THR A 10 56.58 -27.85 -60.74
CA THR A 10 57.87 -28.16 -60.12
C THR A 10 58.95 -27.27 -60.74
N GLY A 11 59.57 -26.40 -59.95
CA GLY A 11 60.81 -25.70 -60.31
C GLY A 11 60.68 -24.26 -60.78
N LEU A 12 59.93 -23.41 -60.08
CA LEU A 12 60.10 -21.95 -60.19
C LEU A 12 61.44 -21.52 -59.55
N PRO A 13 62.10 -20.46 -60.03
CA PRO A 13 63.35 -19.97 -59.43
C PRO A 13 63.14 -19.49 -57.99
N ASP A 14 64.14 -19.71 -57.12
CA ASP A 14 64.13 -19.39 -55.68
C ASP A 14 63.77 -17.93 -55.32
N THR A 15 63.68 -17.03 -56.30
CA THR A 15 63.26 -15.62 -56.12
C THR A 15 62.50 -15.13 -57.36
N LEU A 16 61.25 -14.69 -57.18
CA LEU A 16 60.45 -14.01 -58.22
C LEU A 16 60.71 -12.48 -58.19
N PRO A 17 60.72 -11.76 -59.34
CA PRO A 17 60.91 -10.31 -59.38
C PRO A 17 59.83 -9.52 -58.63
N GLU A 18 60.18 -8.32 -58.16
CA GLU A 18 59.42 -7.44 -57.24
C GLU A 18 57.95 -7.11 -57.61
N ASP A 19 57.51 -7.39 -58.85
CA ASP A 19 56.17 -7.05 -59.36
C ASP A 19 55.38 -8.26 -59.91
N ILE A 20 55.86 -9.50 -59.71
CA ILE A 20 55.19 -10.70 -60.25
C ILE A 20 55.00 -11.75 -59.14
N GLY A 21 53.91 -11.62 -58.38
CA GLY A 21 53.22 -12.79 -57.85
C GLY A 21 52.51 -13.49 -59.01
N ALA A 22 52.94 -14.69 -59.40
CA ALA A 22 52.27 -15.49 -60.43
C ALA A 22 52.41 -16.97 -60.04
N ILE A 23 51.46 -17.89 -60.25
CA ILE A 23 50.65 -18.28 -61.42
C ILE A 23 49.57 -19.23 -60.85
N ALA A 24 48.38 -19.48 -61.39
CA ALA A 24 47.45 -18.87 -62.34
C ALA A 24 46.27 -19.86 -62.39
N THR A 25 45.08 -19.39 -62.72
CA THR A 25 43.88 -20.22 -62.92
C THR A 25 44.13 -21.25 -64.04
N ILE A 26 44.21 -22.53 -63.68
CA ILE A 26 44.26 -23.64 -64.63
C ILE A 26 42.92 -24.39 -64.51
N ALA A 27 42.21 -24.58 -65.62
CA ALA A 27 41.08 -25.51 -65.63
C ALA A 27 41.60 -26.94 -65.33
N GLY A 28 41.06 -27.59 -64.31
CA GLY A 28 41.49 -28.89 -63.81
C GLY A 28 42.22 -28.87 -62.46
N THR A 29 43.11 -29.85 -62.25
CA THR A 29 43.80 -30.08 -60.97
C THR A 29 45.16 -29.40 -60.92
N THR A 30 45.37 -28.58 -59.89
CA THR A 30 46.64 -27.90 -59.58
C THR A 30 47.32 -28.58 -58.41
N VAL A 31 48.58 -29.02 -58.59
CA VAL A 31 49.41 -29.58 -57.51
C VAL A 31 50.68 -28.74 -57.37
N VAL A 32 50.92 -28.21 -56.17
CA VAL A 32 52.05 -27.33 -55.83
C VAL A 32 52.97 -28.05 -54.84
N SER A 33 54.27 -27.98 -55.07
CA SER A 33 55.29 -28.63 -54.23
C SER A 33 56.61 -27.85 -54.26
N GLY A 34 57.44 -27.96 -53.23
CA GLY A 34 58.71 -27.24 -53.13
C GLY A 34 58.56 -25.80 -52.60
N THR A 35 59.64 -25.02 -52.65
CA THR A 35 59.70 -23.68 -52.03
C THR A 35 59.26 -22.58 -53.00
N ILE A 36 58.43 -21.65 -52.53
CA ILE A 36 57.95 -20.47 -53.27
C ILE A 36 58.06 -19.25 -52.34
N GLU A 37 58.80 -18.22 -52.75
CA GLU A 37 58.92 -16.95 -52.00
C GLU A 37 58.52 -15.76 -52.87
N ALA A 38 57.64 -14.89 -52.35
CA ALA A 38 57.20 -13.65 -53.00
C ALA A 38 56.95 -12.54 -51.98
N ASN A 39 57.11 -11.27 -52.38
CA ASN A 39 56.96 -10.12 -51.46
C ASN A 39 55.50 -9.81 -51.09
N GLU A 40 54.55 -10.06 -51.99
CA GLU A 40 53.16 -9.64 -51.82
C GLU A 40 52.21 -10.83 -51.74
N THR A 41 51.65 -11.30 -52.86
CA THR A 41 50.61 -12.33 -52.86
C THR A 41 51.06 -13.59 -53.61
N VAL A 42 50.78 -14.76 -53.05
CA VAL A 42 50.85 -16.06 -53.72
C VAL A 42 49.44 -16.65 -53.79
N GLN A 43 49.03 -17.07 -54.99
CA GLN A 43 47.74 -17.71 -55.23
C GLN A 43 47.95 -19.10 -55.86
N ALA A 44 47.44 -20.14 -55.22
CA ALA A 44 47.37 -21.51 -55.74
C ALA A 44 45.92 -21.84 -56.07
N LEU A 45 45.52 -21.69 -57.34
CA LEU A 45 44.12 -21.79 -57.78
C LEU A 45 43.91 -22.90 -58.82
N GLY A 46 42.69 -23.44 -58.92
CA GLY A 46 42.27 -24.46 -59.89
C GLY A 46 40.91 -25.05 -59.52
N ASP A 47 40.35 -25.95 -60.33
CA ASP A 47 39.09 -26.64 -59.98
C ASP A 47 39.29 -27.56 -58.77
N ARG A 48 40.50 -28.08 -58.60
CA ARG A 48 40.96 -28.88 -57.46
C ARG A 48 42.42 -28.52 -57.15
N VAL A 49 42.75 -28.24 -55.90
CA VAL A 49 44.08 -27.76 -55.49
C VAL A 49 44.70 -28.69 -54.45
N ALA A 50 45.98 -29.03 -54.60
CA ALA A 50 46.74 -29.70 -53.56
C ALA A 50 48.11 -29.06 -53.36
N LEU A 51 48.48 -28.79 -52.11
CA LEU A 51 49.84 -28.50 -51.69
C LEU A 51 50.44 -29.78 -51.11
N THR A 52 51.53 -30.24 -51.71
CA THR A 52 52.23 -31.45 -51.31
C THR A 52 53.69 -31.15 -51.03
N ASN A 53 54.14 -31.23 -49.77
CA ASN A 53 55.48 -30.82 -49.35
C ASN A 53 55.89 -29.43 -49.90
N ALA A 54 55.01 -28.44 -49.78
CA ALA A 54 55.23 -27.08 -50.26
C ALA A 54 55.71 -26.15 -49.12
N ASP A 55 56.67 -25.26 -49.37
CA ASP A 55 57.10 -24.20 -48.43
C ASP A 55 56.84 -22.83 -49.08
N ILE A 56 55.72 -22.19 -48.74
CA ILE A 56 55.28 -20.94 -49.37
C ILE A 56 55.47 -19.77 -48.40
N LYS A 57 56.17 -18.71 -48.83
CA LYS A 57 56.35 -17.47 -48.05
C LYS A 57 55.90 -16.26 -48.84
N ALA A 58 54.88 -15.57 -48.35
CA ALA A 58 54.38 -14.33 -48.92
C ALA A 58 53.52 -13.55 -47.93
N LYS A 59 53.35 -12.25 -48.13
CA LYS A 59 52.49 -11.44 -47.26
C LYS A 59 51.04 -11.96 -47.24
N ASN A 60 50.50 -12.31 -48.41
CA ASN A 60 49.18 -12.90 -48.57
C ASN A 60 49.30 -14.24 -49.30
N ILE A 61 48.67 -15.29 -48.77
CA ILE A 61 48.60 -16.61 -49.40
C ILE A 61 47.13 -17.00 -49.58
N GLN A 62 46.75 -17.40 -50.79
CA GLN A 62 45.43 -17.90 -51.13
C GLN A 62 45.55 -19.27 -51.79
N VAL A 63 44.92 -20.29 -51.23
CA VAL A 63 44.95 -21.67 -51.70
C VAL A 63 43.52 -22.11 -51.94
N GLY A 64 43.20 -22.42 -53.19
CA GLY A 64 41.89 -22.91 -53.58
C GLY A 64 40.78 -21.85 -53.65
N GLY A 65 40.90 -20.69 -53.00
CA GLY A 65 39.89 -19.64 -53.10
C GLY A 65 40.28 -18.37 -52.36
N ASP A 66 39.30 -17.49 -52.12
CA ASP A 66 39.45 -16.28 -51.33
C ASP A 66 38.54 -16.27 -50.10
N TYR A 67 38.49 -15.12 -49.42
CA TYR A 67 37.87 -14.96 -48.11
C TYR A 67 36.38 -15.29 -48.17
N ARG A 68 35.95 -16.28 -47.39
CA ARG A 68 34.60 -16.86 -47.39
C ARG A 68 34.13 -17.39 -48.76
N GLY A 69 35.08 -17.56 -49.70
CA GLY A 69 34.79 -17.88 -51.10
C GLY A 69 33.94 -16.85 -51.86
N GLU A 70 33.86 -15.60 -51.37
CA GLU A 70 32.96 -14.55 -51.89
C GLU A 70 33.65 -13.52 -52.81
N GLY A 71 34.94 -13.65 -53.07
CA GLY A 71 35.67 -12.66 -53.85
C GLY A 71 35.69 -12.96 -55.36
N SER A 72 36.82 -12.65 -55.99
CA SER A 72 36.95 -12.64 -57.47
C SER A 72 37.84 -13.75 -58.01
N VAL A 73 38.47 -14.55 -57.13
CA VAL A 73 39.26 -15.70 -57.58
C VAL A 73 38.37 -16.92 -57.76
N LEU A 74 38.85 -17.90 -58.51
CA LEU A 74 38.13 -19.16 -58.70
C LEU A 74 38.20 -20.00 -57.42
N ASN A 75 37.04 -20.43 -56.91
CA ASN A 75 36.97 -21.41 -55.84
C ASN A 75 37.17 -22.83 -56.38
N ALA A 76 38.08 -23.56 -55.74
CA ALA A 76 38.29 -24.97 -55.97
C ALA A 76 37.11 -25.74 -55.39
N THR A 77 36.70 -26.80 -56.06
CA THR A 77 35.78 -27.77 -55.47
C THR A 77 36.44 -28.51 -54.31
N ARG A 78 37.76 -28.78 -54.39
CA ARG A 78 38.52 -29.45 -53.33
C ARG A 78 39.90 -28.85 -53.15
N THR A 79 40.31 -28.66 -51.90
CA THR A 79 41.63 -28.16 -51.52
C THR A 79 42.28 -29.07 -50.50
N VAL A 80 43.53 -29.46 -50.72
CA VAL A 80 44.31 -30.30 -49.79
C VAL A 80 45.64 -29.62 -49.47
N VAL A 81 46.01 -29.54 -48.21
CA VAL A 81 47.33 -29.13 -47.75
C VAL A 81 47.88 -30.25 -46.88
N ASP A 82 48.88 -30.98 -47.39
CA ASP A 82 49.44 -32.15 -46.70
C ASP A 82 50.28 -31.79 -45.46
N GLU A 83 50.55 -32.79 -44.63
CA GLU A 83 51.38 -32.66 -43.41
C GLU A 83 52.80 -32.12 -43.66
N GLY A 84 53.31 -32.25 -44.89
CA GLY A 84 54.64 -31.77 -45.28
C GLY A 84 54.69 -30.32 -45.73
N SER A 85 53.54 -29.63 -45.81
CA SER A 85 53.44 -28.28 -46.34
C SER A 85 53.43 -27.20 -45.26
N THR A 86 54.16 -26.10 -45.48
CA THR A 86 54.27 -24.93 -44.60
C THR A 86 53.93 -23.65 -45.35
N LEU A 87 53.06 -22.81 -44.77
CA LEU A 87 52.69 -21.50 -45.28
C LEU A 87 53.15 -20.41 -44.30
N THR A 88 54.01 -19.47 -44.71
CA THR A 88 54.45 -18.33 -43.88
C THR A 88 53.88 -17.02 -44.45
N SER A 89 53.05 -16.31 -43.68
CA SER A 89 52.35 -15.11 -44.19
C SER A 89 51.92 -14.09 -43.13
N GLU A 90 51.40 -12.93 -43.54
CA GLU A 90 50.59 -12.08 -42.66
C GLU A 90 49.10 -12.46 -42.77
N ARG A 91 48.67 -12.98 -43.93
CA ARG A 91 47.33 -13.46 -44.19
C ARG A 91 47.36 -14.74 -45.02
N ALA A 92 46.74 -15.80 -44.54
CA ALA A 92 46.56 -17.05 -45.29
C ALA A 92 45.08 -17.43 -45.40
N ILE A 93 44.66 -17.86 -46.59
CA ILE A 93 43.30 -18.36 -46.86
C ILE A 93 43.44 -19.71 -47.57
N VAL A 94 42.81 -20.75 -47.01
CA VAL A 94 42.70 -22.07 -47.60
C VAL A 94 41.21 -22.40 -47.75
N TRP A 95 40.73 -22.49 -48.99
CA TRP A 95 39.30 -22.56 -49.31
C TRP A 95 38.95 -23.65 -50.32
N ALA A 96 37.76 -24.25 -50.18
CA ALA A 96 37.10 -25.04 -51.23
C ALA A 96 35.56 -25.03 -51.10
N ASP A 97 34.84 -25.19 -52.22
CA ASP A 97 33.37 -25.22 -52.24
C ASP A 97 32.77 -26.56 -51.73
N ASP A 98 33.48 -27.70 -51.82
CA ASP A 98 33.00 -29.01 -51.32
C ASP A 98 33.85 -29.47 -50.11
N LEU A 99 35.16 -29.69 -50.29
CA LEU A 99 36.01 -30.23 -49.23
C LEU A 99 37.38 -29.54 -49.15
N THR A 100 37.70 -29.00 -47.97
CA THR A 100 39.06 -28.61 -47.59
C THR A 100 39.67 -29.62 -46.64
N VAL A 101 40.90 -30.07 -46.91
CA VAL A 101 41.71 -30.89 -46.01
C VAL A 101 42.97 -30.11 -45.66
N MET A 102 43.21 -29.87 -44.38
CA MET A 102 44.36 -29.13 -43.89
C MET A 102 45.11 -29.96 -42.85
N GLU A 103 46.29 -30.47 -43.21
CA GLU A 103 47.19 -31.24 -42.34
C GLU A 103 48.55 -30.55 -42.13
N GLY A 104 48.89 -29.54 -42.94
CA GLY A 104 50.15 -28.80 -42.86
C GLY A 104 50.23 -27.70 -41.80
N THR A 105 51.28 -26.88 -41.85
CA THR A 105 51.53 -25.78 -40.90
C THR A 105 51.28 -24.41 -41.54
N ILE A 106 50.61 -23.49 -40.85
CA ILE A 106 50.50 -22.07 -41.21
C ILE A 106 51.14 -21.23 -40.11
N ASN A 107 52.12 -20.42 -40.47
CA ASN A 107 52.83 -19.50 -39.58
C ASN A 107 52.53 -18.05 -40.00
N ALA A 108 51.63 -17.40 -39.28
CA ALA A 108 51.18 -16.04 -39.52
C ALA A 108 51.11 -15.22 -38.21
N PRO A 109 52.23 -15.02 -37.51
CA PRO A 109 52.23 -14.46 -36.17
C PRO A 109 51.72 -13.00 -36.21
N GLY A 110 50.70 -12.70 -35.39
CA GLY A 110 50.03 -11.40 -35.43
C GLY A 110 49.08 -11.19 -36.63
N GLY A 111 48.90 -12.23 -37.46
CA GLY A 111 48.17 -12.20 -38.73
C GLY A 111 46.82 -12.93 -38.71
N PHE A 112 46.18 -13.03 -39.87
CA PHE A 112 44.86 -13.65 -40.04
C PHE A 112 44.95 -14.94 -40.84
N VAL A 113 44.31 -16.01 -40.36
CA VAL A 113 44.24 -17.30 -41.06
C VAL A 113 42.80 -17.76 -41.18
N GLU A 114 42.40 -18.14 -42.40
CA GLU A 114 41.14 -18.83 -42.68
C GLU A 114 41.46 -20.19 -43.29
N VAL A 115 40.85 -21.23 -42.72
CA VAL A 115 40.95 -22.59 -43.26
C VAL A 115 39.55 -23.20 -43.28
N SER A 116 38.91 -23.21 -44.44
CA SER A 116 37.49 -23.51 -44.52
C SER A 116 37.11 -24.24 -45.80
N GLY A 117 35.95 -24.88 -45.77
CA GLY A 117 35.28 -25.30 -46.99
C GLY A 117 33.79 -25.09 -46.86
N LYS A 118 33.12 -24.59 -47.91
CA LYS A 118 31.71 -24.21 -47.89
C LYS A 118 30.81 -25.33 -47.36
N GLU A 119 31.03 -26.58 -47.80
CA GLU A 119 30.30 -27.73 -47.27
C GLU A 119 31.10 -28.44 -46.16
N GLN A 120 32.40 -28.72 -46.36
CA GLN A 120 33.20 -29.59 -45.49
C GLN A 120 34.64 -29.14 -45.27
N LEU A 121 35.13 -29.40 -44.07
CA LEU A 121 36.52 -29.18 -43.62
C LEU A 121 36.99 -30.38 -42.78
N ILE A 122 38.19 -30.86 -43.08
CA ILE A 122 38.97 -31.77 -42.25
C ILE A 122 40.24 -31.01 -41.83
N PHE A 123 40.36 -30.70 -40.54
CA PHE A 123 41.48 -29.93 -39.99
C PHE A 123 42.32 -30.78 -39.02
N ARG A 124 43.64 -30.82 -39.26
CA ARG A 124 44.68 -31.51 -38.45
C ARG A 124 46.03 -30.79 -38.46
N GLY A 125 46.06 -29.59 -39.03
CA GLY A 125 47.28 -28.79 -39.17
C GLY A 125 47.60 -27.98 -37.92
N GLU A 126 48.76 -27.33 -37.94
CA GLU A 126 49.17 -26.37 -36.90
C GLU A 126 49.02 -24.94 -37.45
N ILE A 127 48.40 -24.05 -36.68
CA ILE A 127 48.25 -22.63 -37.04
C ILE A 127 48.83 -21.75 -35.92
N ASP A 128 49.80 -20.90 -36.28
CA ASP A 128 50.22 -19.74 -35.48
C ASP A 128 49.63 -18.47 -36.12
N ALA A 129 48.67 -17.81 -35.47
CA ALA A 129 47.98 -16.64 -35.98
C ALA A 129 47.57 -15.68 -34.86
N GLU A 130 47.09 -14.47 -35.18
CA GLU A 130 46.32 -13.66 -34.22
C GLU A 130 44.85 -14.09 -34.20
N THR A 131 44.29 -14.42 -35.37
CA THR A 131 42.88 -14.80 -35.54
C THR A 131 42.77 -15.97 -36.51
N ILE A 132 41.95 -16.96 -36.13
CA ILE A 132 41.66 -18.15 -36.92
C ILE A 132 40.16 -18.19 -37.21
N LEU A 133 39.79 -18.29 -38.48
CA LEU A 133 38.40 -18.44 -38.95
C LEU A 133 38.15 -19.82 -39.55
N PHE A 134 37.04 -20.44 -39.13
CA PHE A 134 36.45 -21.63 -39.72
C PHE A 134 34.98 -21.36 -40.09
N ASP A 135 34.62 -21.39 -41.37
CA ASP A 135 33.25 -21.05 -41.85
C ASP A 135 32.59 -22.08 -42.79
N PRO A 136 32.50 -23.38 -42.40
CA PRO A 136 31.78 -24.39 -43.16
C PRO A 136 30.27 -24.36 -42.92
N ARG A 137 29.50 -25.16 -43.67
CA ARG A 137 28.05 -25.27 -43.47
C ARG A 137 27.61 -25.69 -42.07
N ASN A 138 28.22 -26.74 -41.51
CA ASN A 138 27.92 -27.22 -40.15
C ASN A 138 29.25 -27.47 -39.41
N ILE A 139 29.29 -27.12 -38.14
CA ILE A 139 30.41 -27.42 -37.24
C ILE A 139 29.94 -28.35 -36.14
N THR A 140 30.74 -29.36 -35.82
CA THR A 140 30.54 -30.28 -34.70
C THR A 140 31.82 -30.29 -33.87
N ILE A 141 31.77 -29.81 -32.64
CA ILE A 141 32.85 -29.94 -31.69
C ILE A 141 32.64 -31.25 -30.93
N SER A 142 33.63 -32.14 -30.89
CA SER A 142 33.47 -33.48 -30.30
C SER A 142 34.65 -33.94 -29.44
N ASN A 143 34.34 -34.77 -28.43
CA ASN A 143 35.36 -35.46 -27.61
C ASN A 143 36.04 -36.63 -28.33
N ALA A 144 35.58 -36.97 -29.54
CA ALA A 144 36.31 -37.92 -30.37
C ALA A 144 37.61 -37.26 -30.81
N THR A 145 38.73 -37.96 -30.70
CA THR A 145 39.93 -37.56 -31.43
C THR A 145 39.55 -37.44 -32.90
N SER A 146 40.08 -36.44 -33.61
CA SER A 146 39.87 -36.18 -35.05
C SER A 146 40.14 -37.38 -35.98
N THR A 147 40.54 -38.52 -35.39
CA THR A 147 40.92 -39.79 -35.98
C THR A 147 39.83 -40.87 -36.01
N THR A 148 38.62 -40.67 -35.47
CA THR A 148 37.66 -41.80 -35.35
C THR A 148 36.71 -41.94 -36.55
N GLY A 149 36.84 -43.06 -37.29
CA GLY A 149 35.93 -43.49 -38.37
C GLY A 149 36.44 -43.22 -39.79
N ILE A 150 36.66 -41.95 -40.13
CA ILE A 150 37.00 -41.49 -41.49
C ILE A 150 38.53 -41.42 -41.71
N ALA A 151 39.29 -41.19 -40.64
CA ALA A 151 40.76 -41.19 -40.67
C ALA A 151 41.35 -42.51 -41.12
N MET A 152 40.73 -43.64 -40.73
CA MET A 152 41.17 -44.96 -41.20
C MET A 152 40.93 -45.16 -42.70
N ALA A 153 39.90 -44.51 -43.28
CA ALA A 153 39.64 -44.53 -44.71
C ALA A 153 40.57 -43.55 -45.47
N LEU A 154 40.84 -42.37 -44.89
CA LEU A 154 41.73 -41.34 -45.45
C LEU A 154 43.21 -41.76 -45.41
N MET A 155 43.69 -42.33 -44.29
CA MET A 155 45.05 -42.90 -44.14
C MET A 155 45.33 -44.08 -45.09
N ALA A 156 44.29 -44.67 -45.68
CA ALA A 156 44.40 -45.76 -46.66
C ALA A 156 44.32 -45.27 -48.12
N MET A 157 44.05 -43.97 -48.35
CA MET A 157 43.92 -43.38 -49.68
C MET A 157 45.19 -42.60 -50.07
N PRO A 158 45.71 -42.75 -51.30
CA PRO A 158 46.77 -41.87 -51.82
C PRO A 158 46.26 -40.42 -51.97
N ASP A 159 47.10 -39.41 -51.71
CA ASP A 159 46.74 -37.97 -51.76
C ASP A 159 46.01 -37.56 -53.06
N ALA A 160 46.39 -38.15 -54.19
CA ALA A 160 45.76 -37.90 -55.50
C ALA A 160 44.29 -38.37 -55.58
N LYS A 161 43.86 -39.29 -54.73
CA LYS A 161 42.47 -39.80 -54.65
C LYS A 161 41.57 -38.94 -53.76
N ILE A 162 42.13 -38.16 -52.83
CA ILE A 162 41.37 -37.23 -51.98
C ILE A 162 40.71 -36.14 -52.84
N LEU A 163 41.36 -35.80 -53.96
CA LEU A 163 40.84 -34.86 -54.96
C LEU A 163 39.74 -35.46 -55.85
N ASP A 164 39.47 -36.76 -55.83
CA ASP A 164 38.38 -37.35 -56.63
C ASP A 164 37.01 -37.13 -55.95
N ASN A 165 35.94 -36.97 -56.74
CA ASN A 165 34.56 -36.89 -56.26
C ASN A 165 34.09 -38.25 -55.73
N ASP A 166 34.58 -38.64 -54.55
CA ASP A 166 34.16 -39.86 -53.88
C ASP A 166 32.88 -39.60 -53.05
N PRO A 167 31.77 -40.29 -53.34
CA PRO A 167 30.51 -40.14 -52.60
C PRO A 167 30.61 -40.55 -51.12
N LEU A 168 31.70 -41.20 -50.68
CA LEU A 168 31.97 -41.47 -49.26
C LEU A 168 32.00 -40.21 -48.40
N PHE A 169 32.34 -39.05 -48.98
CA PHE A 169 32.47 -37.81 -48.23
C PHE A 169 31.18 -36.98 -48.23
N ALA A 170 30.20 -37.24 -49.11
CA ALA A 170 29.00 -36.40 -49.22
C ALA A 170 28.15 -36.39 -47.93
N GLY A 171 27.84 -35.20 -47.41
CA GLY A 171 26.95 -35.00 -46.25
C GLY A 171 27.58 -35.19 -44.87
N MET A 172 28.91 -35.21 -44.78
CA MET A 172 29.64 -35.17 -43.50
C MET A 172 29.75 -33.74 -42.96
N ASN A 173 29.62 -33.57 -41.65
CA ASN A 173 29.83 -32.30 -40.95
C ASN A 173 31.30 -32.12 -40.57
N VAL A 174 31.74 -30.87 -40.40
CA VAL A 174 33.07 -30.56 -39.89
C VAL A 174 33.15 -31.01 -38.44
N THR A 175 34.12 -31.85 -38.11
CA THR A 175 34.34 -32.28 -36.73
C THR A 175 35.65 -31.70 -36.21
N ILE A 176 35.54 -30.76 -35.27
CA ILE A 176 36.68 -30.21 -34.53
C ILE A 176 36.80 -31.01 -33.22
N SER A 177 37.97 -31.57 -32.92
CA SER A 177 38.12 -32.25 -31.63
C SER A 177 38.30 -31.23 -30.51
N VAL A 178 37.76 -31.50 -29.33
CA VAL A 178 37.94 -30.61 -28.17
C VAL A 178 39.43 -30.34 -27.92
N ALA A 179 40.27 -31.38 -28.00
CA ALA A 179 41.72 -31.28 -27.81
C ALA A 179 42.41 -30.28 -28.77
N ASP A 180 41.90 -30.12 -29.99
CA ASP A 180 42.45 -29.17 -30.97
C ASP A 180 42.13 -27.71 -30.57
N LEU A 181 41.05 -27.47 -29.82
CA LEU A 181 40.67 -26.15 -29.31
C LEU A 181 41.38 -25.80 -27.99
N GLN A 182 41.61 -26.78 -27.09
CA GLN A 182 42.11 -26.51 -25.72
C GLN A 182 43.49 -25.81 -25.66
N GLY A 183 44.30 -25.96 -26.71
CA GLY A 183 45.65 -25.40 -26.81
C GLY A 183 45.74 -24.06 -27.54
N LEU A 184 44.63 -23.56 -28.12
CA LEU A 184 44.62 -22.32 -28.90
C LEU A 184 44.50 -21.09 -27.99
N THR A 185 45.41 -20.13 -28.17
CA THR A 185 45.43 -18.85 -27.42
C THR A 185 44.99 -17.65 -28.27
N GLN A 186 44.79 -17.85 -29.58
CA GLN A 186 44.42 -16.84 -30.59
C GLN A 186 42.94 -16.44 -30.48
N ASN A 187 42.50 -15.40 -31.20
CA ASN A 187 41.07 -15.21 -31.44
C ASN A 187 40.54 -16.40 -32.27
N ILE A 188 39.43 -17.00 -31.82
CA ILE A 188 38.84 -18.17 -32.48
C ILE A 188 37.46 -17.78 -33.00
N GLU A 189 37.31 -17.76 -34.33
CA GLU A 189 36.03 -17.50 -34.99
C GLU A 189 35.52 -18.77 -35.67
N LEU A 190 34.35 -19.24 -35.24
CA LEU A 190 33.60 -20.32 -35.89
C LEU A 190 32.34 -19.71 -36.51
N GLU A 191 32.15 -19.81 -37.83
CA GLU A 191 31.04 -19.19 -38.55
C GLU A 191 30.30 -20.22 -39.42
N ALA A 192 29.43 -21.03 -38.82
CA ALA A 192 28.61 -21.98 -39.56
C ALA A 192 27.43 -21.31 -40.26
N THR A 193 27.17 -21.64 -41.53
CA THR A 193 25.94 -21.18 -42.20
C THR A 193 24.68 -21.86 -41.65
N ASN A 194 24.81 -23.03 -41.02
CA ASN A 194 23.73 -23.73 -40.34
C ASN A 194 24.14 -24.05 -38.88
N ASP A 195 24.27 -25.31 -38.47
CA ASP A 195 24.36 -25.66 -37.04
C ASP A 195 25.80 -25.69 -36.51
N ILE A 196 25.97 -25.27 -35.26
CA ILE A 196 27.14 -25.58 -34.43
C ILE A 196 26.71 -26.53 -33.31
N ILE A 197 27.16 -27.78 -33.37
CA ILE A 197 26.88 -28.79 -32.35
C ILE A 197 28.09 -28.92 -31.43
N VAL A 198 27.89 -28.75 -30.14
CA VAL A 198 28.94 -28.65 -29.12
C VAL A 198 28.89 -29.91 -28.25
N ALA A 199 30.04 -30.57 -28.08
CA ALA A 199 30.18 -31.66 -27.12
C ALA A 199 30.38 -31.17 -25.69
N ASP A 200 30.12 -32.07 -24.76
CA ASP A 200 30.36 -31.89 -23.33
C ASP A 200 31.83 -31.58 -22.98
N ASP A 201 32.05 -30.77 -21.94
CA ASP A 201 33.33 -30.59 -21.22
C ASP A 201 34.45 -29.93 -22.06
N ILE A 202 34.20 -28.74 -22.63
CA ILE A 202 35.20 -27.98 -23.40
C ILE A 202 35.94 -27.01 -22.47
N THR A 203 37.20 -27.29 -22.16
CA THR A 203 38.04 -26.41 -21.33
C THR A 203 39.24 -25.84 -22.09
N PHE A 204 39.31 -24.51 -22.22
CA PHE A 204 40.48 -23.77 -22.68
C PHE A 204 41.44 -23.57 -21.50
N THR A 205 42.61 -24.18 -21.55
CA THR A 205 43.48 -24.29 -20.37
C THR A 205 44.41 -23.10 -20.13
N SER A 206 44.53 -22.21 -21.11
CA SER A 206 45.46 -21.07 -21.07
C SER A 206 44.68 -19.75 -20.98
N PHE A 207 45.06 -18.88 -20.05
CA PHE A 207 44.53 -17.52 -19.98
C PHE A 207 44.97 -16.73 -21.21
N SER A 208 44.07 -15.91 -21.76
CA SER A 208 44.32 -15.07 -22.93
C SER A 208 43.42 -13.84 -22.89
N ASP A 209 43.90 -12.71 -23.41
CA ASP A 209 43.10 -11.49 -23.63
C ASP A 209 42.30 -11.56 -24.96
N LYS A 210 42.29 -12.72 -25.61
CA LYS A 210 41.63 -12.99 -26.90
C LYS A 210 40.25 -13.61 -26.70
N TYR A 211 39.36 -13.41 -27.67
CA TYR A 211 37.98 -13.87 -27.57
C TYR A 211 37.72 -15.19 -28.31
N ILE A 212 36.60 -15.82 -27.97
CA ILE A 212 36.00 -16.94 -28.69
C ILE A 212 34.67 -16.44 -29.27
N LYS A 213 34.47 -16.59 -30.58
CA LYS A 213 33.24 -16.13 -31.24
C LYS A 213 32.69 -17.23 -32.12
N TRP A 214 31.49 -17.71 -31.80
CA TRP A 214 30.79 -18.74 -32.56
C TRP A 214 29.48 -18.17 -33.13
N THR A 215 29.30 -18.30 -34.43
CA THR A 215 28.15 -17.82 -35.18
C THR A 215 27.56 -19.00 -35.96
N ALA A 216 26.42 -19.51 -35.53
CA ALA A 216 25.53 -20.32 -36.35
C ALA A 216 24.60 -19.40 -37.17
N ASP A 217 23.95 -19.91 -38.22
CA ASP A 217 23.07 -19.10 -39.10
C ASP A 217 23.81 -17.86 -39.66
N SER A 218 25.07 -18.05 -40.08
CA SER A 218 25.92 -16.94 -40.55
C SER A 218 25.42 -16.28 -41.86
N ASP A 219 24.56 -16.97 -42.62
CA ASP A 219 23.89 -16.44 -43.82
C ASP A 219 22.54 -15.76 -43.52
N GLY A 220 22.04 -15.87 -42.28
CA GLY A 220 20.84 -15.19 -41.80
C GLY A 220 19.55 -15.67 -42.46
N ASP A 221 19.50 -16.93 -42.90
CA ASP A 221 18.29 -17.53 -43.48
C ASP A 221 17.28 -17.99 -42.40
N GLY A 222 17.71 -17.97 -41.13
CA GLY A 222 16.93 -18.34 -39.95
C GLY A 222 17.02 -19.83 -39.59
N SER A 223 17.92 -20.57 -40.22
CA SER A 223 18.28 -21.96 -39.92
C SER A 223 19.73 -22.03 -39.45
N GLY A 224 19.96 -22.63 -38.30
CA GLY A 224 21.30 -22.80 -37.76
C GLY A 224 21.37 -22.46 -36.29
N SER A 225 21.38 -23.48 -35.46
CA SER A 225 21.38 -23.33 -34.01
C SER A 225 22.73 -23.70 -33.41
N ILE A 226 23.03 -23.12 -32.26
CA ILE A 226 24.11 -23.62 -31.38
C ILE A 226 23.47 -24.58 -30.38
N GLN A 227 23.88 -25.85 -30.43
CA GLN A 227 23.29 -26.92 -29.62
C GLN A 227 24.37 -27.62 -28.79
N GLY A 228 24.23 -27.62 -27.47
CA GLY A 228 25.16 -28.28 -26.55
C GLY A 228 24.54 -29.40 -25.71
N GLY A 229 25.36 -29.97 -24.82
CA GLY A 229 24.91 -30.64 -23.60
C GLY A 229 25.00 -29.67 -22.41
N PHE A 230 24.28 -29.93 -21.31
CA PHE A 230 24.35 -29.16 -20.04
C PHE A 230 25.70 -29.36 -19.32
N LYS A 231 26.81 -29.14 -20.02
CA LYS A 231 28.16 -29.26 -19.49
C LYS A 231 29.03 -28.12 -20.02
N ALA A 232 29.96 -27.69 -19.17
CA ALA A 232 30.60 -26.39 -19.27
C ALA A 232 31.49 -26.20 -20.50
N ILE A 233 31.37 -25.02 -21.12
CA ILE A 233 32.42 -24.38 -21.91
C ILE A 233 33.19 -23.47 -20.93
N GLU A 234 34.41 -23.85 -20.60
CA GLU A 234 35.29 -23.10 -19.69
C GLU A 234 36.37 -22.38 -20.49
N THR A 235 36.38 -21.05 -20.47
CA THR A 235 37.27 -20.25 -21.33
C THR A 235 38.51 -19.69 -20.63
N ASN A 236 38.57 -19.80 -19.30
CA ASN A 236 39.68 -19.33 -18.46
C ASN A 236 40.01 -17.84 -18.65
N GLY A 237 39.04 -16.96 -18.41
CA GLY A 237 39.19 -15.50 -18.49
C GLY A 237 38.96 -14.88 -19.87
N ARG A 238 38.67 -15.68 -20.90
CA ARG A 238 38.45 -15.19 -22.26
C ARG A 238 36.98 -14.83 -22.50
N ASP A 239 36.76 -13.74 -23.20
CA ASP A 239 35.42 -13.38 -23.69
C ASP A 239 34.86 -14.45 -24.62
N ILE A 240 33.56 -14.69 -24.54
CA ILE A 240 32.83 -15.61 -25.40
C ILE A 240 31.56 -14.98 -25.97
N PHE A 241 31.45 -15.03 -27.30
CA PHE A 241 30.34 -14.47 -28.07
C PHE A 241 29.67 -15.57 -28.89
N LEU A 242 28.41 -15.89 -28.58
CA LEU A 242 27.64 -16.93 -29.25
C LEU A 242 26.43 -16.31 -29.95
N THR A 243 26.28 -16.57 -31.25
CA THR A 243 25.13 -16.11 -32.06
C THR A 243 24.56 -17.24 -32.89
N GLY A 244 23.25 -17.34 -33.01
CA GLY A 244 22.59 -18.32 -33.90
C GLY A 244 21.09 -18.09 -34.04
N ALA A 245 20.44 -18.83 -34.94
CA ALA A 245 18.98 -18.81 -35.09
C ALA A 245 18.29 -19.21 -33.78
N SER A 246 18.80 -20.20 -33.06
CA SER A 246 18.41 -20.56 -31.68
C SER A 246 19.62 -21.12 -30.92
N LEU A 247 19.56 -21.09 -29.58
CA LEU A 247 20.62 -21.64 -28.75
C LEU A 247 20.03 -22.54 -27.67
N GLU A 248 20.56 -23.75 -27.54
CA GLU A 248 20.01 -24.77 -26.66
C GLU A 248 21.09 -25.45 -25.80
N LYS A 249 20.84 -25.50 -24.49
CA LYS A 249 21.60 -26.25 -23.47
C LYS A 249 23.06 -25.84 -23.39
N LEU A 250 23.29 -24.59 -23.02
CA LEU A 250 24.63 -24.02 -22.85
C LEU A 250 24.92 -23.76 -21.38
N ASP A 251 26.01 -24.34 -20.88
CA ASP A 251 26.67 -23.97 -19.63
C ASP A 251 28.00 -23.33 -19.99
N ILE A 252 28.27 -22.11 -19.52
CA ILE A 252 29.44 -21.32 -19.89
C ILE A 252 30.08 -20.75 -18.63
N SER A 253 31.38 -20.94 -18.47
CA SER A 253 32.16 -20.26 -17.44
C SER A 253 33.37 -19.57 -18.07
N THR A 254 33.50 -18.27 -17.83
CA THR A 254 34.69 -17.49 -18.19
C THR A 254 35.58 -17.23 -16.98
N THR A 255 35.28 -17.87 -15.85
CA THR A 255 36.05 -17.75 -14.60
C THR A 255 37.50 -18.22 -14.79
N PRO A 256 38.51 -17.43 -14.36
CA PRO A 256 39.92 -17.84 -14.44
C PRO A 256 40.25 -19.02 -13.50
N ILE A 257 41.19 -19.89 -13.89
CA ILE A 257 41.44 -21.18 -13.23
C ILE A 257 42.48 -21.09 -12.09
N SER A 258 43.40 -20.11 -12.05
CA SER A 258 44.49 -20.15 -11.05
C SER A 258 45.17 -18.84 -10.61
N SER A 259 44.74 -17.67 -11.12
CA SER A 259 45.38 -16.38 -10.84
C SER A 259 44.55 -15.52 -9.90
N ILE A 260 45.20 -14.82 -8.96
CA ILE A 260 44.49 -13.86 -8.09
C ILE A 260 44.39 -12.46 -8.72
N PHE A 261 44.85 -12.23 -9.96
CA PHE A 261 44.86 -10.89 -10.59
C PHE A 261 44.26 -10.89 -12.01
N GLU A 262 43.67 -12.01 -12.44
CA GLU A 262 43.08 -12.12 -13.77
C GLU A 262 41.58 -11.82 -13.67
N ASP A 263 41.11 -10.95 -14.56
CA ASP A 263 39.70 -10.65 -14.73
C ASP A 263 38.99 -11.80 -15.45
N SER A 264 37.69 -11.95 -15.20
CA SER A 264 36.84 -12.85 -15.97
C SER A 264 36.46 -12.22 -17.31
N GLY A 265 36.18 -13.06 -18.31
CA GLY A 265 35.80 -12.60 -19.65
C GLY A 265 34.29 -12.41 -19.81
N ASP A 266 33.87 -11.54 -20.72
CA ASP A 266 32.44 -11.31 -21.00
C ASP A 266 31.75 -12.54 -21.60
N ILE A 267 30.47 -12.74 -21.26
CA ILE A 267 29.59 -13.74 -21.87
C ILE A 267 28.49 -13.03 -22.65
N SER A 268 28.42 -13.26 -23.96
CA SER A 268 27.34 -12.76 -24.81
C SER A 268 26.67 -13.88 -25.59
N VAL A 269 25.36 -14.03 -25.40
CA VAL A 269 24.55 -15.09 -26.01
C VAL A 269 23.36 -14.47 -26.74
N THR A 270 23.30 -14.61 -28.06
CA THR A 270 22.28 -13.96 -28.90
C THR A 270 21.57 -14.94 -29.83
N SER A 271 20.25 -15.08 -29.69
CA SER A 271 19.38 -15.72 -30.67
C SER A 271 18.71 -14.70 -31.60
N THR A 272 18.85 -14.89 -32.91
CA THR A 272 18.30 -13.99 -33.94
C THR A 272 16.84 -14.31 -34.31
N VAL A 273 16.36 -15.53 -34.10
CA VAL A 273 15.03 -15.99 -34.55
C VAL A 273 14.23 -16.69 -33.45
N GLY A 274 14.90 -17.52 -32.64
CA GLY A 274 14.27 -18.42 -31.69
C GLY A 274 14.58 -18.11 -30.24
N ASP A 275 14.67 -19.19 -29.46
CA ASP A 275 14.84 -19.14 -28.01
C ASP A 275 16.33 -19.23 -27.64
N VAL A 276 16.67 -18.73 -26.45
CA VAL A 276 17.90 -19.07 -25.75
C VAL A 276 17.53 -19.94 -24.55
N THR A 277 17.96 -21.20 -24.55
CA THR A 277 17.89 -22.09 -23.38
C THR A 277 19.29 -22.34 -22.85
N ALA A 278 19.59 -21.88 -21.63
CA ALA A 278 20.88 -22.05 -20.96
C ALA A 278 20.72 -22.77 -19.61
N GLY A 279 21.81 -23.35 -19.09
CA GLY A 279 21.87 -23.86 -17.73
C GLY A 279 22.53 -22.85 -16.79
N GLU A 280 23.87 -22.78 -16.76
CA GLU A 280 24.66 -21.85 -15.93
C GLU A 280 25.51 -20.91 -16.81
N LEU A 281 25.48 -19.60 -16.53
CA LEU A 281 26.38 -18.63 -17.17
C LEU A 281 27.15 -17.90 -16.07
N GLU A 282 28.45 -18.17 -15.99
CA GLU A 282 29.31 -17.72 -14.89
C GLU A 282 30.50 -16.91 -15.42
N SER A 283 30.65 -15.68 -14.95
CA SER A 283 31.78 -14.81 -15.25
C SER A 283 32.36 -14.26 -13.94
N LYS A 284 32.90 -15.15 -13.11
CA LYS A 284 33.35 -14.77 -11.76
C LYS A 284 34.74 -14.17 -11.71
N GLY A 285 34.84 -13.03 -11.06
CA GLY A 285 36.12 -12.44 -10.65
C GLY A 285 36.73 -13.20 -9.47
N ILE A 286 38.02 -13.56 -9.56
CA ILE A 286 38.73 -14.26 -8.48
C ILE A 286 39.89 -13.42 -7.91
N GLY A 287 40.02 -13.40 -6.59
CA GLY A 287 41.14 -12.73 -5.90
C GLY A 287 41.07 -11.20 -5.96
N PHE A 288 41.68 -10.57 -6.95
CA PHE A 288 41.65 -9.13 -7.25
C PHE A 288 41.04 -8.84 -8.63
N GLY A 289 40.70 -9.88 -9.40
CA GLY A 289 40.12 -9.71 -10.73
C GLY A 289 38.65 -9.31 -10.68
N ASP A 290 38.26 -8.52 -11.67
CA ASP A 290 36.88 -8.10 -11.88
C ASP A 290 36.08 -9.20 -12.59
N ALA A 291 34.77 -9.22 -12.38
CA ALA A 291 33.84 -10.06 -13.14
C ALA A 291 33.63 -9.52 -14.56
N GLY A 292 33.17 -10.38 -15.48
CA GLY A 292 32.79 -10.00 -16.84
C GLY A 292 31.28 -9.84 -16.99
N MET A 293 30.85 -9.05 -17.97
CA MET A 293 29.45 -8.78 -18.25
C MET A 293 28.76 -10.03 -18.81
N ILE A 294 27.52 -10.27 -18.38
CA ILE A 294 26.65 -11.32 -18.96
C ILE A 294 25.51 -10.65 -19.74
N THR A 295 25.45 -10.89 -21.05
CA THR A 295 24.34 -10.47 -21.92
C THR A 295 23.66 -11.67 -22.56
N VAL A 296 22.36 -11.82 -22.33
CA VAL A 296 21.52 -12.84 -22.96
C VAL A 296 20.39 -12.18 -23.73
N GLN A 297 20.35 -12.37 -25.04
CA GLN A 297 19.33 -11.81 -25.92
C GLN A 297 18.67 -12.91 -26.76
N ALA A 298 17.34 -12.96 -26.76
CA ALA A 298 16.56 -13.87 -27.61
C ALA A 298 15.48 -13.13 -28.40
N ALA A 299 15.28 -13.52 -29.66
CA ALA A 299 14.15 -13.04 -30.46
C ALA A 299 12.80 -13.57 -29.95
N ARG A 300 12.81 -14.71 -29.24
CA ARG A 300 11.64 -15.29 -28.57
C ARG A 300 11.89 -15.40 -27.07
N ASP A 301 11.97 -16.61 -26.51
CA ASP A 301 12.03 -16.82 -25.07
C ASP A 301 13.49 -16.93 -24.57
N VAL A 302 13.76 -16.42 -23.37
CA VAL A 302 14.98 -16.75 -22.61
C VAL A 302 14.58 -17.70 -21.48
N ILE A 303 15.19 -18.89 -21.43
CA ILE A 303 14.90 -19.93 -20.45
C ILE A 303 16.21 -20.37 -19.80
N VAL A 304 16.37 -20.11 -18.51
CA VAL A 304 17.49 -20.60 -17.69
C VAL A 304 16.95 -21.65 -16.74
N ASN A 305 17.24 -22.93 -17.02
CA ASN A 305 16.43 -24.06 -16.54
C ASN A 305 17.04 -24.87 -15.37
N SER A 306 18.21 -24.48 -14.89
CA SER A 306 18.93 -25.21 -13.85
C SER A 306 18.82 -24.52 -12.48
N SER A 307 19.17 -25.21 -11.39
CA SER A 307 19.31 -24.61 -10.05
C SER A 307 20.57 -23.73 -9.92
N ARG A 308 21.13 -23.27 -11.04
CA ARG A 308 22.41 -22.58 -11.12
C ARG A 308 22.19 -21.18 -11.68
N GLU A 309 23.09 -20.27 -11.37
CA GLU A 309 22.88 -18.83 -11.49
C GLU A 309 23.32 -18.24 -12.85
N LEU A 310 22.75 -17.09 -13.18
CA LEU A 310 23.44 -16.10 -14.00
C LEU A 310 24.33 -15.29 -13.04
N ASP A 311 25.64 -15.45 -13.14
CA ASP A 311 26.53 -15.03 -12.07
C ASP A 311 27.73 -14.25 -12.62
N SER A 312 27.73 -12.94 -12.39
CA SER A 312 28.82 -12.00 -12.70
C SER A 312 29.37 -11.39 -11.40
N SER A 313 29.49 -12.22 -10.36
CA SER A 313 30.01 -11.82 -9.06
C SER A 313 31.55 -11.83 -8.99
N SER A 314 32.11 -11.14 -7.98
CA SER A 314 33.51 -11.25 -7.60
C SER A 314 33.65 -11.76 -6.17
N ASP A 315 34.32 -12.91 -6.01
CA ASP A 315 34.60 -13.56 -4.71
C ASP A 315 35.74 -12.87 -3.93
N GLY A 316 36.35 -11.84 -4.53
CA GLY A 316 37.59 -11.23 -4.09
C GLY A 316 37.49 -9.75 -3.72
N LEU A 317 38.50 -8.99 -4.17
CA LEU A 317 38.63 -7.54 -4.05
C LEU A 317 38.21 -6.78 -5.31
N GLY A 318 37.88 -7.51 -6.39
CA GLY A 318 37.41 -6.93 -7.64
C GLY A 318 35.94 -6.55 -7.61
N ASP A 319 35.51 -5.87 -8.66
CA ASP A 319 34.13 -5.44 -8.85
C ASP A 319 33.32 -6.57 -9.54
N ALA A 320 32.01 -6.60 -9.28
CA ALA A 320 31.06 -7.39 -10.07
C ALA A 320 30.90 -6.77 -11.47
N ALA A 321 30.07 -7.37 -12.32
CA ALA A 321 29.75 -6.79 -13.62
C ALA A 321 28.24 -6.87 -13.95
N PRO A 322 27.73 -6.07 -14.90
CA PRO A 322 26.31 -6.03 -15.19
C PRO A 322 25.76 -7.34 -15.78
N ILE A 323 24.49 -7.63 -15.49
CA ILE A 323 23.72 -8.70 -16.13
C ILE A 323 22.57 -8.10 -16.92
N LYS A 324 22.46 -8.47 -18.20
CA LYS A 324 21.38 -8.02 -19.09
C LYS A 324 20.68 -9.19 -19.76
N VAL A 325 19.39 -9.34 -19.51
CA VAL A 325 18.52 -10.34 -20.15
C VAL A 325 17.43 -9.65 -20.97
N MET A 326 17.32 -9.99 -22.26
CA MET A 326 16.37 -9.40 -23.21
C MET A 326 15.66 -10.48 -24.01
N ALA A 327 14.33 -10.50 -23.98
CA ALA A 327 13.50 -11.46 -24.72
C ALA A 327 12.42 -10.77 -25.57
N GLY A 328 12.28 -11.18 -26.84
CA GLY A 328 11.18 -10.75 -27.71
C GLY A 328 9.83 -11.43 -27.41
N SER A 329 9.84 -12.43 -26.52
CA SER A 329 8.65 -13.08 -25.95
C SER A 329 8.79 -13.10 -24.41
N GLY A 330 8.96 -14.23 -23.74
CA GLY A 330 9.02 -14.32 -22.28
C GLY A 330 10.42 -14.58 -21.72
N VAL A 331 10.58 -14.35 -20.41
CA VAL A 331 11.77 -14.74 -19.65
C VAL A 331 11.34 -15.72 -18.56
N THR A 332 12.05 -16.84 -18.43
CA THR A 332 11.88 -17.79 -17.32
C THR A 332 13.25 -18.11 -16.72
N LEU A 333 13.49 -17.63 -15.51
CA LEU A 333 14.73 -17.88 -14.76
C LEU A 333 14.41 -18.75 -13.55
N LEU A 334 14.84 -20.01 -13.61
CA LEU A 334 14.66 -20.97 -12.51
C LEU A 334 15.82 -20.96 -11.51
N GLY A 335 16.96 -20.36 -11.88
CA GLY A 335 18.13 -20.12 -11.03
C GLY A 335 18.24 -18.66 -10.56
N GLY A 336 19.21 -18.38 -9.69
CA GLY A 336 19.48 -17.03 -9.21
C GLY A 336 20.13 -16.13 -10.27
N VAL A 337 20.12 -14.81 -10.02
CA VAL A 337 20.80 -13.80 -10.85
C VAL A 337 21.62 -12.91 -9.95
N GLU A 338 22.94 -12.95 -10.07
CA GLU A 338 23.86 -12.41 -9.08
C GLU A 338 24.93 -11.51 -9.70
N ALA A 339 24.98 -10.25 -9.26
CA ALA A 339 26.02 -9.27 -9.62
C ALA A 339 26.67 -8.74 -8.33
N ASN A 340 27.19 -9.65 -7.52
CA ASN A 340 27.65 -9.39 -6.15
C ASN A 340 29.16 -9.15 -6.06
N SER A 341 29.61 -8.27 -5.16
CA SER A 341 31.01 -8.17 -4.74
C SER A 341 31.13 -7.92 -3.23
N PHE A 342 31.92 -8.74 -2.53
CA PHE A 342 32.09 -8.64 -1.07
C PHE A 342 32.94 -7.44 -0.64
N VAL A 343 33.79 -6.92 -1.52
CA VAL A 343 34.71 -5.81 -1.20
C VAL A 343 34.69 -4.71 -2.25
N GLY A 344 34.50 -5.04 -3.53
CA GLY A 344 34.29 -4.09 -4.62
C GLY A 344 32.84 -3.62 -4.74
N ALA A 345 32.49 -3.14 -5.93
CA ALA A 345 31.14 -2.72 -6.30
C ALA A 345 30.30 -3.90 -6.81
N GLY A 346 29.02 -3.91 -6.47
CA GLY A 346 28.00 -4.65 -7.21
C GLY A 346 27.63 -3.91 -8.50
N HIS A 347 26.80 -4.50 -9.35
CA HIS A 347 26.47 -3.91 -10.65
C HIS A 347 25.02 -4.19 -11.13
N ASP A 348 24.52 -3.32 -12.01
CA ASP A 348 23.13 -3.35 -12.46
C ASP A 348 22.69 -4.71 -13.04
N ILE A 349 21.49 -5.15 -12.64
CA ILE A 349 20.77 -6.27 -13.23
C ILE A 349 19.55 -5.75 -13.97
N THR A 350 19.49 -6.00 -15.28
CA THR A 350 18.36 -5.60 -16.13
C THR A 350 17.73 -6.80 -16.81
N ILE A 351 16.44 -7.03 -16.57
CA ILE A 351 15.64 -8.08 -17.23
C ILE A 351 14.49 -7.42 -17.98
N THR A 352 14.40 -7.64 -19.29
CA THR A 352 13.35 -7.07 -20.15
C THR A 352 12.75 -8.13 -21.05
N ALA A 353 11.41 -8.17 -21.12
CA ALA A 353 10.67 -9.08 -21.98
C ALA A 353 9.46 -8.38 -22.61
N GLU A 354 9.07 -8.78 -23.83
CA GLU A 354 7.81 -8.34 -24.42
C GLU A 354 6.59 -9.03 -23.77
N GLY A 355 6.76 -10.26 -23.30
CA GLY A 355 5.77 -11.10 -22.63
C GLY A 355 6.13 -11.36 -21.16
N ASP A 356 5.64 -12.47 -20.61
CA ASP A 356 5.74 -12.75 -19.17
C ASP A 356 7.18 -12.94 -18.68
N ILE A 357 7.47 -12.46 -17.48
CA ILE A 357 8.72 -12.70 -16.76
C ILE A 357 8.41 -13.56 -15.54
N ASN A 358 9.03 -14.73 -15.47
CA ASN A 358 8.88 -15.68 -14.36
C ASN A 358 10.23 -15.88 -13.65
N LEU A 359 10.28 -15.54 -12.36
CA LEU A 359 11.46 -15.64 -11.50
C LEU A 359 11.18 -16.61 -10.35
N ALA A 360 12.09 -17.56 -10.13
CA ALA A 360 11.90 -18.62 -9.12
C ALA A 360 12.92 -18.59 -7.96
N GLN A 361 14.00 -17.81 -8.08
CA GLN A 361 15.07 -17.72 -7.08
C GLN A 361 15.54 -16.26 -6.90
N GLU A 362 16.65 -16.08 -6.20
CA GLU A 362 17.18 -14.79 -5.76
C GLU A 362 17.69 -13.95 -6.94
N VAL A 363 17.44 -12.64 -6.90
CA VAL A 363 18.02 -11.65 -7.81
C VAL A 363 18.73 -10.62 -6.94
N MET A 364 20.06 -10.63 -6.97
CA MET A 364 20.89 -9.95 -5.99
C MET A 364 21.97 -9.10 -6.66
N SER A 365 22.05 -7.86 -6.21
CA SER A 365 23.08 -6.90 -6.59
C SER A 365 23.61 -6.23 -5.33
N PHE A 366 24.75 -6.71 -4.83
CA PHE A 366 25.35 -6.20 -3.59
C PHE A 366 26.80 -5.79 -3.82
N GLY A 367 27.21 -4.64 -3.26
CA GLY A 367 28.62 -4.24 -3.20
C GLY A 367 28.97 -3.49 -1.92
N ARG A 368 30.25 -3.50 -1.58
CA ARG A 368 30.77 -2.75 -0.42
C ARG A 368 31.10 -1.30 -0.75
N THR A 369 31.34 -0.97 -2.02
CA THR A 369 31.64 0.41 -2.47
C THR A 369 30.46 1.09 -3.16
N ASN A 370 29.65 0.32 -3.89
CA ASN A 370 28.40 0.71 -4.56
C ASN A 370 27.61 -0.56 -4.91
N ASN A 371 26.28 -0.56 -5.06
CA ASN A 371 25.53 -1.81 -5.29
C ASN A 371 25.07 -2.13 -6.72
N GLY A 372 24.60 -1.28 -7.61
CA GLY A 372 23.84 -1.67 -8.81
C GLY A 372 22.31 -1.76 -8.61
N ASN A 373 21.58 -1.22 -9.58
CA ASN A 373 20.12 -1.22 -9.64
C ASN A 373 19.58 -2.56 -10.16
N ILE A 374 18.39 -2.95 -9.70
CA ILE A 374 17.67 -4.09 -10.24
C ILE A 374 16.42 -3.57 -10.96
N THR A 375 16.36 -3.76 -12.28
CA THR A 375 15.25 -3.30 -13.12
C THR A 375 14.64 -4.46 -13.90
N ILE A 376 13.35 -4.72 -13.66
CA ILE A 376 12.59 -5.80 -14.32
C ILE A 376 11.39 -5.19 -15.05
N THR A 377 11.37 -5.33 -16.37
CA THR A 377 10.35 -4.72 -17.24
C THR A 377 9.70 -5.73 -18.16
N SER A 378 8.39 -5.91 -18.05
CA SER A 378 7.58 -6.66 -19.02
C SER A 378 6.67 -5.72 -19.82
N ASN A 379 6.89 -5.62 -21.13
CA ASN A 379 6.19 -4.61 -21.94
C ASN A 379 4.71 -4.95 -22.17
N ASN A 380 4.35 -6.23 -22.34
CA ASN A 380 2.96 -6.66 -22.58
C ASN A 380 2.52 -7.88 -21.73
N GLY A 381 3.42 -8.46 -20.93
CA GLY A 381 3.14 -9.61 -20.06
C GLY A 381 3.16 -9.25 -18.57
N ALA A 382 2.98 -10.25 -17.72
CA ALA A 382 3.02 -10.13 -16.26
C ALA A 382 4.43 -10.36 -15.70
N ILE A 383 4.66 -9.90 -14.46
CA ILE A 383 5.86 -10.25 -13.68
C ILE A 383 5.44 -11.17 -12.53
N ASN A 384 5.92 -12.40 -12.55
CA ASN A 384 5.65 -13.41 -11.53
C ASN A 384 6.95 -13.77 -10.82
N ALA A 385 7.00 -13.54 -9.51
CA ALA A 385 8.17 -13.85 -8.70
C ALA A 385 7.74 -14.73 -7.53
N ASN A 386 7.94 -16.04 -7.66
CA ASN A 386 7.55 -17.00 -6.63
C ASN A 386 8.79 -17.39 -5.83
N GLN A 387 8.85 -17.01 -4.55
CA GLN A 387 10.01 -17.25 -3.67
C GLN A 387 11.30 -16.52 -4.06
N ALA A 388 11.22 -15.59 -5.01
CA ALA A 388 12.34 -14.73 -5.33
C ALA A 388 12.70 -13.84 -4.13
N VAL A 389 13.99 -13.71 -3.89
CA VAL A 389 14.56 -12.76 -2.94
C VAL A 389 15.22 -11.65 -3.74
N PHE A 390 14.76 -10.42 -3.59
CA PHE A 390 15.39 -9.24 -4.22
C PHE A 390 16.21 -8.50 -3.17
N ILE A 391 17.51 -8.34 -3.44
CA ILE A 391 18.44 -7.62 -2.57
C ILE A 391 19.25 -6.63 -3.41
N ALA A 392 19.12 -5.33 -3.13
CA ALA A 392 20.14 -4.34 -3.46
C ALA A 392 20.78 -3.84 -2.16
N GLY A 393 22.12 -3.87 -2.10
CA GLY A 393 22.91 -3.99 -0.86
C GLY A 393 23.16 -2.78 0.05
N ASP A 394 24.24 -2.90 0.85
CA ASP A 394 24.53 -2.15 2.08
C ASP A 394 25.06 -0.70 1.89
N ILE A 395 25.52 -0.28 0.71
CA ILE A 395 26.22 1.02 0.54
C ILE A 395 25.87 1.67 -0.82
N GLY A 396 24.91 2.60 -0.86
CA GLY A 396 24.68 3.54 -1.99
C GLY A 396 23.27 3.53 -2.60
N GLY A 397 22.79 4.70 -3.02
CA GLY A 397 21.39 5.02 -3.39
C GLY A 397 20.88 4.42 -4.69
N GLU A 398 20.53 3.14 -4.67
CA GLU A 398 20.12 2.38 -5.85
C GLU A 398 18.75 1.71 -5.73
N ALA A 399 18.06 1.64 -6.86
CA ALA A 399 16.63 1.37 -6.93
C ALA A 399 16.30 -0.07 -7.32
N LEU A 400 15.14 -0.54 -6.85
CA LEU A 400 14.47 -1.75 -7.35
C LEU A 400 13.17 -1.36 -8.03
N GLY A 401 13.13 -1.63 -9.33
CA GLY A 401 11.99 -1.28 -10.17
C GLY A 401 11.37 -2.50 -10.83
N PHE A 402 10.06 -2.65 -10.65
CA PHE A 402 9.23 -3.56 -11.43
C PHE A 402 8.23 -2.76 -12.25
N ALA A 403 8.20 -2.98 -13.57
CA ALA A 403 7.29 -2.30 -14.48
C ALA A 403 6.62 -3.29 -15.44
N THR A 404 5.28 -3.29 -15.48
CA THR A 404 4.52 -4.18 -16.38
C THR A 404 3.22 -3.56 -16.90
N ALA A 405 2.90 -3.79 -18.17
CA ALA A 405 1.59 -3.43 -18.72
C ALA A 405 0.44 -4.40 -18.34
N GLN A 406 0.72 -5.42 -17.52
CA GLN A 406 -0.25 -6.35 -16.93
C GLN A 406 -0.16 -6.25 -15.40
N GLY A 407 -0.02 -7.39 -14.71
CA GLY A 407 0.05 -7.47 -13.26
C GLY A 407 1.38 -7.98 -12.71
N ILE A 408 1.60 -7.68 -11.43
CA ILE A 408 2.71 -8.18 -10.61
C ILE A 408 2.16 -9.17 -9.59
N SER A 409 2.75 -10.36 -9.46
CA SER A 409 2.28 -11.40 -8.53
C SER A 409 3.42 -12.03 -7.73
N PHE A 410 3.47 -11.70 -6.44
CA PHE A 410 4.53 -12.00 -5.47
C PHE A 410 3.91 -12.76 -4.27
N PRO A 411 3.55 -14.05 -4.41
CA PRO A 411 2.71 -14.76 -3.43
C PRO A 411 3.41 -15.11 -2.11
N SER A 412 4.72 -15.37 -2.16
CA SER A 412 5.56 -15.64 -0.98
C SER A 412 6.99 -15.33 -1.39
N SER A 413 7.38 -14.06 -1.29
CA SER A 413 8.63 -13.55 -1.84
C SER A 413 9.19 -12.51 -0.90
N LEU A 414 10.51 -12.40 -0.82
CA LEU A 414 11.18 -11.44 0.04
C LEU A 414 11.70 -10.31 -0.85
N ALA A 415 11.29 -9.07 -0.63
CA ALA A 415 11.82 -7.92 -1.37
C ALA A 415 12.43 -6.94 -0.37
N ALA A 416 13.64 -7.23 0.13
CA ALA A 416 14.22 -6.52 1.26
C ALA A 416 15.39 -5.63 0.82
N PHE A 417 15.34 -4.34 1.19
CA PHE A 417 16.47 -3.41 1.11
C PHE A 417 16.93 -3.12 2.53
N SER A 418 18.22 -3.31 2.77
CA SER A 418 18.86 -2.75 3.96
C SER A 418 20.14 -2.11 3.46
N SER A 419 20.18 -0.78 3.53
CA SER A 419 21.40 -0.05 3.23
C SER A 419 21.94 0.57 4.53
N ASN A 420 23.26 0.54 4.69
CA ASN A 420 23.97 1.33 5.67
C ASN A 420 24.29 2.75 5.14
N GLN A 421 23.77 3.17 3.97
CA GLN A 421 23.91 4.52 3.36
C GLN A 421 22.56 5.03 2.79
N ASP A 422 22.53 5.68 1.62
CA ASP A 422 21.29 6.05 0.91
C ASP A 422 20.56 4.77 0.48
N ALA A 423 19.33 4.58 0.94
CA ALA A 423 18.45 3.56 0.36
C ALA A 423 17.86 4.13 -0.93
N GLY A 424 17.88 3.38 -2.03
CA GLY A 424 17.17 3.80 -3.22
C GLY A 424 15.70 3.35 -3.23
N ASP A 425 14.97 3.83 -4.22
CA ASP A 425 13.53 3.65 -4.31
C ASP A 425 13.13 2.21 -4.63
N ILE A 426 12.06 1.73 -4.00
CA ILE A 426 11.38 0.49 -4.35
C ILE A 426 10.10 0.85 -5.07
N THR A 427 9.97 0.47 -6.34
CA THR A 427 8.80 0.81 -7.17
C THR A 427 8.15 -0.42 -7.77
N PHE A 428 6.85 -0.57 -7.51
CA PHE A 428 5.97 -1.52 -8.19
C PHE A 428 5.01 -0.76 -9.09
N ALA A 429 5.18 -0.88 -10.41
CA ALA A 429 4.37 -0.19 -11.41
C ALA A 429 3.64 -1.19 -12.33
N ALA A 430 2.32 -1.26 -12.25
CA ALA A 430 1.49 -2.18 -13.01
C ALA A 430 0.29 -1.47 -13.64
N ALA A 431 -0.30 -2.06 -14.69
CA ALA A 431 -1.52 -1.53 -15.30
C ALA A 431 -2.80 -2.13 -14.71
N THR A 432 -2.75 -3.40 -14.25
CA THR A 432 -3.96 -4.16 -13.89
C THR A 432 -4.01 -4.57 -12.42
N GLU A 433 -2.98 -5.26 -11.90
CA GLU A 433 -2.98 -5.77 -10.52
C GLU A 433 -1.56 -5.78 -9.93
N ILE A 434 -1.46 -5.58 -8.61
CA ILE A 434 -0.25 -5.84 -7.83
C ILE A 434 -0.68 -6.68 -6.63
N ASN A 435 -0.25 -7.94 -6.60
CA ASN A 435 -0.56 -8.88 -5.52
C ASN A 435 0.72 -9.24 -4.76
N ILE A 436 0.81 -8.82 -3.51
CA ILE A 436 1.94 -9.10 -2.60
C ILE A 436 1.42 -9.95 -1.44
N GLY A 437 1.98 -11.15 -1.25
CA GLY A 437 1.66 -12.03 -0.14
C GLY A 437 2.66 -11.92 1.01
N GLU A 438 3.03 -13.06 1.59
CA GLU A 438 3.97 -13.12 2.72
C GLU A 438 5.35 -12.57 2.30
N SER A 439 5.61 -11.32 2.66
CA SER A 439 6.74 -10.54 2.19
C SER A 439 7.29 -9.62 3.28
N LEU A 440 8.57 -9.30 3.18
CA LEU A 440 9.21 -8.25 3.97
C LEU A 440 9.79 -7.24 2.98
N ILE A 441 9.26 -6.01 3.03
CA ILE A 441 9.65 -4.87 2.21
C ILE A 441 10.25 -3.83 3.14
N ILE A 442 11.55 -3.60 3.03
CA ILE A 442 12.25 -2.63 3.86
C ILE A 442 12.98 -1.68 2.94
N SER A 443 12.97 -0.38 3.26
CA SER A 443 13.91 0.65 2.79
C SER A 443 14.51 1.30 4.04
N ASP A 444 15.77 0.99 4.35
CA ASP A 444 16.47 1.45 5.57
C ASP A 444 17.72 2.26 5.18
N GLY A 445 17.81 3.51 5.65
CA GLY A 445 18.99 4.37 5.51
C GLY A 445 19.67 4.67 6.85
N ARG A 446 20.86 4.09 7.08
CA ARG A 446 21.59 4.23 8.38
C ARG A 446 22.65 5.34 8.46
N SER A 447 22.81 6.17 7.43
CA SER A 447 23.83 7.25 7.41
C SER A 447 23.22 8.66 7.34
N SER A 448 24.06 9.70 7.27
CA SER A 448 23.69 11.13 7.18
C SER A 448 22.88 11.54 5.94
N THR A 449 22.20 10.60 5.29
CA THR A 449 21.61 10.71 3.96
C THR A 449 20.19 10.09 3.96
N ALA A 450 19.36 10.35 2.95
CA ALA A 450 17.92 10.09 3.00
C ALA A 450 17.60 8.58 2.83
N GLY A 451 16.53 8.09 3.45
CA GLY A 451 15.98 6.75 3.11
C GLY A 451 15.19 6.82 1.81
N GLY A 452 15.10 5.75 1.02
CA GLY A 452 14.42 5.74 -0.30
C GLY A 452 12.93 5.43 -0.23
N ALA A 453 12.15 5.92 -1.20
CA ALA A 453 10.70 5.82 -1.21
C ALA A 453 10.21 4.40 -1.53
N ILE A 454 9.07 4.01 -0.97
CA ILE A 454 8.38 2.76 -1.34
C ILE A 454 7.09 3.14 -2.08
N THR A 455 7.01 2.82 -3.36
CA THR A 455 5.91 3.26 -4.23
C THR A 455 5.19 2.10 -4.91
N PHE A 456 3.87 2.05 -4.72
CA PHE A 456 2.94 1.22 -5.49
C PHE A 456 2.12 2.13 -6.40
N GLN A 457 2.21 1.92 -7.72
CA GLN A 457 1.59 2.85 -8.67
C GLN A 457 0.98 2.21 -9.92
N GLY A 458 -0.01 2.91 -10.46
CA GLY A 458 -0.42 2.74 -11.85
C GLY A 458 0.59 3.30 -12.84
N ASN A 459 0.59 2.77 -14.06
CA ASN A 459 1.44 3.24 -15.16
C ASN A 459 0.59 3.76 -16.33
N SER A 460 1.23 4.07 -17.46
CA SER A 460 0.53 4.56 -18.66
C SER A 460 -0.51 3.59 -19.22
N GLY A 461 -0.45 2.31 -18.85
CA GLY A 461 -1.40 1.28 -19.23
C GLY A 461 -2.67 1.25 -18.37
N GLY A 462 -2.68 1.82 -17.17
CA GLY A 462 -3.85 1.82 -16.30
C GLY A 462 -3.56 2.02 -14.81
N SER A 463 -4.63 1.93 -14.02
CA SER A 463 -4.63 2.00 -12.56
C SER A 463 -4.92 0.62 -11.97
N PRO A 464 -3.98 0.00 -11.24
CA PRO A 464 -4.12 -1.38 -10.80
C PRO A 464 -4.97 -1.50 -9.53
N ASN A 465 -5.51 -2.70 -9.30
CA ASN A 465 -5.94 -3.11 -7.95
C ASN A 465 -4.70 -3.61 -7.19
N VAL A 466 -4.48 -3.11 -5.97
CA VAL A 466 -3.34 -3.51 -5.14
C VAL A 466 -3.86 -4.31 -3.95
N ASN A 467 -3.38 -5.55 -3.80
CA ASN A 467 -3.70 -6.42 -2.68
C ASN A 467 -2.41 -6.83 -1.98
N VAL A 468 -2.31 -6.54 -0.69
CA VAL A 468 -1.14 -6.86 0.14
C VAL A 468 -1.62 -7.67 1.35
N GLU A 469 -1.06 -8.84 1.56
CA GLU A 469 -1.48 -9.78 2.61
C GLU A 469 -0.30 -10.28 3.44
N THR A 470 -0.39 -10.22 4.77
CA THR A 470 0.64 -10.77 5.69
C THR A 470 2.06 -10.25 5.38
N THR A 471 2.15 -8.97 5.03
CA THR A 471 3.40 -8.31 4.64
C THR A 471 3.87 -7.35 5.74
N TYR A 472 5.19 -7.20 5.88
CA TYR A 472 5.79 -6.16 6.68
C TYR A 472 6.50 -5.15 5.77
N ILE A 473 5.98 -3.91 5.70
CA ILE A 473 6.51 -2.79 4.92
C ILE A 473 7.11 -1.77 5.88
N ARG A 474 8.39 -1.43 5.73
CA ARG A 474 9.09 -0.50 6.62
C ARG A 474 9.95 0.49 5.84
N ALA A 475 9.75 1.79 6.06
CA ALA A 475 10.62 2.85 5.58
C ALA A 475 11.30 3.52 6.79
N GLU A 476 12.63 3.53 6.85
CA GLU A 476 13.40 3.96 8.02
C GLU A 476 14.54 4.93 7.70
N THR A 477 14.84 5.79 8.66
CA THR A 477 16.05 6.63 8.68
C THR A 477 16.71 6.68 10.06
N GLU A 478 18.04 6.64 10.11
CA GLU A 478 18.81 6.83 11.35
C GLU A 478 19.16 8.31 11.62
N ASP A 479 19.65 9.06 10.61
CA ASP A 479 20.28 10.38 10.80
C ASP A 479 19.67 11.54 9.96
N ASN A 480 18.88 11.28 8.90
CA ASN A 480 18.33 12.32 7.98
C ASN A 480 16.80 12.15 7.70
N ASP A 481 16.23 12.81 6.69
CA ASP A 481 14.82 12.67 6.26
C ASP A 481 14.54 11.22 5.80
N ALA A 482 13.37 10.67 6.14
CA ALA A 482 12.89 9.41 5.56
C ALA A 482 11.95 9.71 4.39
N ASP A 483 12.11 8.99 3.28
CA ASP A 483 11.20 9.12 2.14
C ASP A 483 9.86 8.39 2.35
N ASP A 484 8.86 8.85 1.63
CA ASP A 484 7.46 8.50 1.80
C ASP A 484 7.15 7.04 1.39
N ILE A 485 6.12 6.48 2.03
CA ILE A 485 5.43 5.28 1.52
C ILE A 485 4.19 5.74 0.75
N THR A 486 4.14 5.42 -0.55
CA THR A 486 3.15 5.97 -1.47
C THR A 486 2.38 4.88 -2.21
N PHE A 487 1.05 4.99 -2.17
CA PHE A 487 0.10 4.27 -3.03
C PHE A 487 -0.59 5.32 -3.91
N ILE A 488 -0.38 5.29 -5.22
CA ILE A 488 -0.86 6.37 -6.11
C ILE A 488 -1.38 5.87 -7.45
N ASN A 489 -2.41 6.52 -7.97
CA ASN A 489 -3.05 6.18 -9.25
C ASN A 489 -3.59 4.73 -9.27
N LEU A 490 -4.19 4.30 -8.16
CA LEU A 490 -4.75 2.95 -8.02
C LEU A 490 -6.25 2.92 -8.25
N ASN A 491 -6.78 1.76 -8.64
CA ASN A 491 -8.22 1.52 -8.71
C ASN A 491 -8.77 1.13 -7.34
N ASN A 492 -8.20 0.12 -6.68
CA ASN A 492 -8.54 -0.26 -5.30
C ASN A 492 -7.28 -0.62 -4.52
N LEU A 493 -7.34 -0.52 -3.19
CA LEU A 493 -6.27 -0.93 -2.28
C LEU A 493 -6.82 -1.81 -1.15
N THR A 494 -6.27 -3.01 -1.00
CA THR A 494 -6.55 -3.91 0.13
C THR A 494 -5.26 -4.21 0.88
N LEU A 495 -5.25 -3.89 2.17
CA LEU A 495 -4.18 -4.26 3.10
C LEU A 495 -4.77 -5.19 4.18
N ASP A 496 -4.41 -6.47 4.13
CA ASP A 496 -4.92 -7.51 5.03
C ASP A 496 -3.80 -8.08 5.91
N ASN A 497 -3.90 -7.89 7.23
CA ASN A 497 -2.85 -8.30 8.18
C ASN A 497 -1.46 -7.75 7.82
N VAL A 498 -1.41 -6.49 7.35
CA VAL A 498 -0.18 -5.82 6.92
C VAL A 498 0.36 -4.91 8.01
N THR A 499 1.65 -5.00 8.30
CA THR A 499 2.33 -3.98 9.11
C THR A 499 3.04 -3.00 8.19
N LEU A 500 2.63 -1.73 8.19
CA LEU A 500 3.24 -0.66 7.40
C LEU A 500 3.76 0.42 8.34
N VAL A 501 5.08 0.59 8.43
CA VAL A 501 5.70 1.50 9.39
C VAL A 501 6.66 2.46 8.70
N GLY A 502 6.41 3.76 8.87
CA GLY A 502 7.38 4.81 8.57
C GLY A 502 8.07 5.27 9.86
N GLN A 503 9.39 5.15 9.97
CA GLN A 503 10.11 5.36 11.23
C GLN A 503 11.30 6.32 11.13
N ALA A 504 11.35 7.29 12.04
CA ALA A 504 12.52 8.15 12.26
C ALA A 504 13.18 7.85 13.62
N HIS A 505 14.49 7.56 13.63
CA HIS A 505 15.23 7.22 14.86
C HIS A 505 15.66 8.44 15.69
N ARG A 506 16.10 8.18 16.94
CA ARG A 506 16.48 9.20 17.94
C ARG A 506 17.55 10.20 17.50
N ARG A 507 18.39 9.84 16.53
CA ARG A 507 19.47 10.68 16.00
C ARG A 507 19.06 11.47 14.76
N SER A 508 17.91 11.16 14.16
CA SER A 508 17.47 11.79 12.92
C SER A 508 17.33 13.30 13.10
N THR A 509 17.96 14.03 12.17
CA THR A 509 17.85 15.48 12.03
C THR A 509 16.72 15.88 11.08
N GLY A 510 16.14 14.93 10.35
CA GLY A 510 15.10 15.10 9.34
C GLY A 510 13.68 14.77 9.81
N LEU A 511 12.69 15.05 8.95
CA LEU A 511 11.28 14.74 9.13
C LEU A 511 11.04 13.22 9.06
N SER A 512 10.02 12.74 9.78
CA SER A 512 9.54 11.36 9.58
C SER A 512 8.79 11.26 8.23
N PRO A 513 8.71 10.07 7.62
CA PRO A 513 8.13 9.95 6.28
C PRO A 513 6.62 10.20 6.33
N ASN A 514 6.03 10.59 5.21
CA ASN A 514 4.58 10.59 5.05
C ASN A 514 4.11 9.23 4.54
N ILE A 515 2.85 8.91 4.82
CA ILE A 515 2.14 7.84 4.13
C ILE A 515 1.07 8.50 3.26
N LYS A 516 1.18 8.31 1.94
CA LYS A 516 0.24 8.86 0.98
C LYS A 516 -0.52 7.74 0.29
N ILE A 517 -1.85 7.80 0.38
CA ILE A 517 -2.77 6.86 -0.25
C ILE A 517 -3.72 7.68 -1.14
N ASP A 518 -3.58 7.51 -2.45
CA ASP A 518 -4.37 8.20 -3.48
C ASP A 518 -4.96 7.15 -4.43
N VAL A 519 -6.19 6.76 -4.11
CA VAL A 519 -6.92 5.65 -4.73
C VAL A 519 -8.22 6.18 -5.30
N SER A 520 -8.54 5.80 -6.53
CA SER A 520 -9.77 6.26 -7.18
C SER A 520 -11.02 5.51 -6.72
N GLY A 521 -10.88 4.25 -6.28
CA GLY A 521 -11.96 3.41 -5.76
C GLY A 521 -11.85 3.14 -4.26
N ALA A 522 -12.07 1.90 -3.84
CA ALA A 522 -12.19 1.51 -2.44
C ALA A 522 -10.83 1.19 -1.79
N VAL A 523 -10.72 1.52 -0.49
CA VAL A 523 -9.59 1.19 0.39
C VAL A 523 -10.08 0.33 1.55
N PHE A 524 -9.42 -0.81 1.79
CA PHE A 524 -9.73 -1.74 2.86
C PHE A 524 -8.48 -2.02 3.73
N PHE A 525 -8.57 -1.76 5.03
CA PHE A 525 -7.60 -2.20 6.04
C PHE A 525 -8.26 -3.25 6.91
N LEU A 526 -7.77 -4.49 6.85
CA LEU A 526 -8.43 -5.67 7.42
C LEU A 526 -7.51 -6.47 8.35
N ASN A 527 -8.14 -7.26 9.22
CA ASN A 527 -7.56 -8.35 10.02
C ASN A 527 -6.20 -8.04 10.68
N GLY A 528 -6.12 -6.93 11.43
CA GLY A 528 -4.90 -6.61 12.17
C GLY A 528 -3.90 -5.76 11.40
N THR A 529 -4.24 -5.27 10.21
CA THR A 529 -3.41 -4.26 9.52
C THR A 529 -3.07 -3.09 10.44
N TYR A 530 -1.78 -2.79 10.57
CA TYR A 530 -1.20 -1.76 11.42
C TYR A 530 -0.37 -0.80 10.57
N ILE A 531 -0.92 0.39 10.33
CA ILE A 531 -0.27 1.46 9.58
C ILE A 531 0.18 2.51 10.59
N ALA A 532 1.48 2.78 10.68
CA ALA A 532 2.01 3.69 11.68
C ALA A 532 3.15 4.58 11.19
N LEU A 533 3.07 5.87 11.51
CA LEU A 533 4.24 6.76 11.53
C LEU A 533 4.79 6.81 12.95
N GLN A 534 6.01 6.32 13.14
CA GLN A 534 6.68 6.24 14.43
C GLN A 534 7.88 7.17 14.49
N ASN A 535 7.76 8.23 15.26
CA ASN A 535 8.84 9.20 15.42
C ASN A 535 9.51 9.07 16.80
N ARG A 536 10.79 8.69 16.79
CA ARG A 536 11.66 8.61 17.97
C ARG A 536 12.62 9.79 18.08
N SER A 537 12.60 10.71 17.13
CA SER A 537 13.52 11.86 17.03
C SER A 537 12.97 13.09 17.78
N ARG A 538 13.63 14.24 17.59
CA ARG A 538 13.18 15.55 18.11
C ARG A 538 12.35 16.35 17.09
N GLN A 539 12.16 15.83 15.88
CA GLN A 539 11.50 16.52 14.76
C GLN A 539 10.01 16.21 14.69
N VAL A 540 9.26 16.87 13.80
CA VAL A 540 7.82 16.64 13.60
C VAL A 540 7.57 15.31 12.90
N THR A 541 6.56 14.56 13.35
CA THR A 541 6.11 13.33 12.67
C THR A 541 5.46 13.69 11.33
N GLY A 542 5.72 12.90 10.29
CA GLY A 542 5.07 13.04 8.98
C GLY A 542 3.56 12.84 9.07
N ASN A 543 2.86 13.05 7.96
CA ASN A 543 1.41 12.97 7.90
C ASN A 543 0.93 11.71 7.17
N ILE A 544 -0.30 11.31 7.49
CA ILE A 544 -1.03 10.30 6.73
C ILE A 544 -2.09 11.04 5.91
N MET A 545 -2.02 10.91 4.59
CA MET A 545 -2.99 11.51 3.66
C MET A 545 -3.68 10.40 2.88
N LEU A 546 -5.01 10.33 2.95
CA LEU A 546 -5.81 9.31 2.29
C LEU A 546 -6.93 9.94 1.44
N ILE A 547 -6.92 9.63 0.15
CA ILE A 547 -7.97 9.98 -0.82
C ILE A 547 -8.53 8.69 -1.41
N ALA A 548 -9.85 8.50 -1.34
CA ALA A 548 -10.55 7.31 -1.81
C ALA A 548 -12.03 7.56 -2.17
N ASP A 549 -12.66 6.61 -2.85
CA ASP A 549 -14.13 6.59 -2.98
C ASP A 549 -14.80 6.02 -1.71
N SER A 550 -14.20 5.01 -1.07
CA SER A 550 -14.67 4.50 0.23
C SER A 550 -13.51 3.98 1.06
N LEU A 551 -13.60 4.07 2.38
CA LEU A 551 -12.61 3.56 3.31
C LEU A 551 -13.28 2.62 4.32
N THR A 552 -12.75 1.40 4.46
CA THR A 552 -13.12 0.47 5.54
C THR A 552 -11.89 0.12 6.35
N ILE A 553 -11.97 0.33 7.66
CA ILE A 553 -10.97 -0.10 8.65
C ILE A 553 -11.67 -1.09 9.59
N GLN A 554 -11.28 -2.36 9.52
CA GLN A 554 -11.89 -3.44 10.30
C GLN A 554 -10.84 -4.21 11.09
N ASN A 555 -10.92 -4.16 12.41
CA ASN A 555 -9.94 -4.77 13.32
C ASN A 555 -8.50 -4.35 12.99
N SER A 556 -8.30 -3.08 12.63
CA SER A 556 -7.04 -2.52 12.12
C SER A 556 -6.75 -1.16 12.75
N ILE A 557 -5.51 -0.68 12.61
CA ILE A 557 -5.03 0.57 13.20
C ILE A 557 -4.37 1.44 12.13
N LEU A 558 -4.74 2.72 12.11
CA LEU A 558 -4.11 3.80 11.37
C LEU A 558 -3.58 4.84 12.36
N SER A 559 -2.26 4.97 12.50
CA SER A 559 -1.64 5.77 13.56
C SER A 559 -0.57 6.75 13.06
N ALA A 560 -0.65 8.02 13.48
CA ALA A 560 0.38 9.03 13.25
C ALA A 560 1.00 9.53 14.58
N SER A 561 1.35 8.59 15.46
CA SER A 561 1.72 8.84 16.87
C SER A 561 3.23 8.90 17.15
N THR A 562 3.66 9.70 18.14
CA THR A 562 5.03 9.60 18.68
C THR A 562 5.10 8.53 19.79
N ASP A 563 5.97 7.53 19.66
CA ASP A 563 5.99 6.31 20.50
C ASP A 563 7.09 6.31 21.60
N SER A 564 7.84 7.41 21.76
CA SER A 564 9.06 7.42 22.58
C SER A 564 9.04 8.49 23.68
N VAL A 565 9.11 8.04 24.93
CA VAL A 565 9.34 8.89 26.12
C VAL A 565 10.64 9.69 25.92
N GLY A 566 10.52 11.02 25.85
CA GLY A 566 11.65 11.94 25.61
C GLY A 566 11.81 12.45 24.17
N SER A 567 10.95 12.01 23.23
CA SER A 567 10.77 12.72 21.96
C SER A 567 10.18 14.13 22.23
N THR A 568 10.54 15.12 21.40
CA THR A 568 9.98 16.49 21.46
C THR A 568 9.24 16.88 20.18
N GLY A 569 8.98 15.89 19.32
CA GLY A 569 8.22 16.06 18.09
C GLY A 569 6.72 16.12 18.37
N THR A 570 5.99 16.94 17.62
CA THR A 570 4.52 16.91 17.61
C THR A 570 4.00 15.68 16.86
N GLY A 571 2.82 15.18 17.24
CA GLY A 571 2.13 14.12 16.49
C GLY A 571 1.82 14.52 15.04
N GLY A 572 1.72 13.53 14.16
CA GLY A 572 1.48 13.73 12.72
C GLY A 572 -0.01 13.88 12.42
N THR A 573 -0.40 14.67 11.43
CA THR A 573 -1.82 14.84 11.06
C THR A 573 -2.30 13.65 10.24
N ILE A 574 -3.53 13.20 10.49
CA ILE A 574 -4.25 12.24 9.65
C ILE A 574 -5.34 13.00 8.88
N ASP A 575 -5.24 13.07 7.56
CA ASP A 575 -6.21 13.71 6.67
C ASP A 575 -6.84 12.67 5.74
N ILE A 576 -8.14 12.41 5.93
CA ILE A 576 -8.93 11.43 5.20
C ILE A 576 -9.99 12.18 4.39
N ASN A 577 -9.92 12.07 3.07
CA ASN A 577 -10.87 12.69 2.14
C ASN A 577 -11.49 11.62 1.25
N VAL A 578 -12.70 11.21 1.60
CA VAL A 578 -13.40 10.10 0.97
C VAL A 578 -14.67 10.61 0.29
N SER A 579 -14.93 10.20 -0.94
CA SER A 579 -16.11 10.67 -1.69
C SER A 579 -17.41 10.02 -1.19
N GLY A 580 -17.34 8.76 -0.76
CA GLY A 580 -18.41 7.93 -0.20
C GLY A 580 -18.25 7.69 1.31
N ASP A 581 -18.25 6.44 1.74
CA ASP A 581 -18.37 6.08 3.16
C ASP A 581 -17.02 5.79 3.84
N VAL A 582 -16.90 6.19 5.10
CA VAL A 582 -15.82 5.79 6.02
C VAL A 582 -16.42 4.88 7.10
N ILE A 583 -15.97 3.64 7.17
CA ILE A 583 -16.42 2.64 8.14
C ILE A 583 -15.23 2.24 9.01
N VAL A 584 -15.35 2.41 10.32
CA VAL A 584 -14.34 2.02 11.32
C VAL A 584 -15.02 1.08 12.32
N SER A 585 -14.54 -0.16 12.40
CA SER A 585 -15.14 -1.21 13.24
C SER A 585 -14.09 -2.12 13.88
N GLY A 586 -14.28 -2.47 15.16
CA GLY A 586 -13.31 -3.29 15.89
C GLY A 586 -12.00 -2.57 16.19
N ILE A 587 -11.18 -3.19 17.05
CA ILE A 587 -9.80 -2.78 17.31
C ILE A 587 -8.89 -3.99 17.14
N ALA A 588 -7.74 -3.80 16.51
CA ALA A 588 -6.73 -4.85 16.42
C ALA A 588 -6.24 -5.27 17.82
N THR A 589 -6.53 -6.49 18.24
CA THR A 589 -6.01 -7.05 19.50
C THR A 589 -4.55 -7.50 19.31
N GLY A 590 -3.59 -6.93 20.03
CA GLY A 590 -2.21 -7.44 20.07
C GLY A 590 -1.08 -6.42 19.87
N PHE A 591 -1.37 -5.22 19.37
CA PHE A 591 -0.38 -4.17 19.13
C PHE A 591 -0.62 -2.96 20.06
N VAL A 592 -0.21 -3.09 21.33
CA VAL A 592 -0.29 -2.00 22.33
C VAL A 592 1.10 -1.39 22.52
N TYR A 593 1.62 -0.72 21.50
CA TYR A 593 2.84 0.10 21.68
C TYR A 593 2.52 1.52 22.17
N SER A 594 1.31 2.05 21.89
CA SER A 594 0.91 3.42 22.23
C SER A 594 0.18 3.56 23.56
N GLY A 595 -0.24 2.46 24.20
CA GLY A 595 -1.10 2.52 25.39
C GLY A 595 -2.54 3.00 25.11
N PHE A 596 -2.92 3.21 23.85
CA PHE A 596 -4.23 3.71 23.44
C PHE A 596 -4.89 2.78 22.42
N PRO A 597 -6.02 2.15 22.76
CA PRO A 597 -6.75 1.28 21.84
C PRO A 597 -7.64 2.12 20.91
N ALA A 598 -7.10 2.61 19.79
CA ALA A 598 -7.86 3.34 18.77
C ALA A 598 -7.55 2.83 17.37
N ALA A 599 -8.59 2.74 16.54
CA ALA A 599 -8.48 2.30 15.14
C ALA A 599 -7.95 3.42 14.23
N ILE A 600 -8.22 4.68 14.57
CA ILE A 600 -7.55 5.85 13.97
C ILE A 600 -6.97 6.69 15.11
N ALA A 601 -5.64 6.88 15.13
CA ALA A 601 -4.93 7.47 16.26
C ALA A 601 -3.91 8.53 15.84
N SER A 602 -3.97 9.73 16.42
CA SER A 602 -2.91 10.75 16.27
C SER A 602 -2.36 11.22 17.63
N GLY A 603 -2.27 10.26 18.56
CA GLY A 603 -1.85 10.49 19.94
C GLY A 603 -0.34 10.69 20.14
N THR A 604 0.04 11.07 21.34
CA THR A 604 1.44 11.23 21.76
C THR A 604 1.63 10.78 23.20
N ILE A 605 2.70 10.04 23.49
CA ILE A 605 3.17 9.80 24.86
C ILE A 605 4.35 10.72 25.24
N SER A 606 4.60 11.75 24.42
CA SER A 606 5.65 12.75 24.61
C SER A 606 5.09 14.06 25.20
N PRO A 607 5.93 14.94 25.78
CA PRO A 607 5.51 16.25 26.28
C PRO A 607 5.00 17.23 25.20
N SER A 608 4.99 16.83 23.92
CA SER A 608 4.57 17.65 22.78
C SER A 608 3.07 17.48 22.51
N ARG A 609 2.46 18.38 21.73
CA ARG A 609 1.05 18.27 21.33
C ARG A 609 0.84 17.09 20.34
N ALA A 610 -0.25 16.37 20.50
CA ALA A 610 -0.73 15.35 19.55
C ALA A 610 -1.09 15.98 18.18
N GLY A 611 -1.11 15.16 17.14
CA GLY A 611 -1.52 15.62 15.81
C GLY A 611 -3.04 15.68 15.70
N ASN A 612 -3.55 16.30 14.64
CA ASN A 612 -4.99 16.41 14.42
C ASN A 612 -5.50 15.27 13.51
N ILE A 613 -6.80 14.99 13.61
CA ILE A 613 -7.51 14.09 12.69
C ILE A 613 -8.56 14.89 11.93
N MET A 614 -8.52 14.85 10.60
CA MET A 614 -9.54 15.44 9.72
C MET A 614 -10.15 14.35 8.84
N ILE A 615 -11.48 14.27 8.82
CA ILE A 615 -12.23 13.32 7.99
C ILE A 615 -13.31 14.06 7.21
N ASN A 616 -13.30 13.92 5.89
CA ASN A 616 -14.36 14.37 5.00
C ASN A 616 -14.95 13.16 4.28
N ALA A 617 -16.27 12.95 4.38
CA ALA A 617 -16.96 11.79 3.81
C ALA A 617 -18.43 12.08 3.45
N THR A 618 -19.09 11.15 2.78
CA THR A 618 -20.55 11.12 2.69
C THR A 618 -21.15 10.61 4.01
N ASN A 619 -20.75 9.43 4.48
CA ASN A 619 -21.13 8.93 5.81
C ASN A 619 -19.89 8.48 6.59
N VAL A 620 -19.94 8.59 7.92
CA VAL A 620 -18.91 8.08 8.83
C VAL A 620 -19.55 7.17 9.86
N THR A 621 -19.09 5.95 9.99
CA THR A 621 -19.55 4.99 11.01
C THR A 621 -18.37 4.56 11.89
N VAL A 622 -18.54 4.66 13.20
CA VAL A 622 -17.58 4.19 14.22
C VAL A 622 -18.33 3.22 15.12
N SER A 623 -17.89 1.96 15.14
CA SER A 623 -18.66 0.87 15.73
C SER A 623 -17.79 -0.21 16.37
N ASP A 624 -18.40 -1.09 17.16
CA ASP A 624 -17.80 -2.31 17.70
C ASP A 624 -16.46 -2.03 18.42
N ASP A 625 -16.51 -1.24 19.50
CA ASP A 625 -15.38 -0.77 20.30
C ASP A 625 -14.36 0.13 19.55
N ALA A 626 -14.50 0.38 18.25
CA ALA A 626 -13.55 1.19 17.51
C ALA A 626 -13.51 2.65 18.00
N ALA A 627 -12.31 3.24 18.02
CA ALA A 627 -12.13 4.65 18.37
C ALA A 627 -11.37 5.46 17.31
N ILE A 628 -11.82 6.70 17.10
CA ILE A 628 -11.08 7.77 16.41
C ILE A 628 -10.58 8.73 17.47
N SER A 629 -9.26 8.81 17.68
CA SER A 629 -8.72 9.52 18.84
C SER A 629 -7.39 10.24 18.65
N THR A 630 -7.26 11.40 19.27
CA THR A 630 -6.02 12.22 19.36
C THR A 630 -5.40 12.20 20.77
N LEU A 631 -5.76 11.20 21.58
CA LEU A 631 -5.40 11.08 23.00
C LEU A 631 -3.90 11.22 23.29
N SER A 632 -3.55 12.00 24.32
CA SER A 632 -2.17 12.24 24.77
C SER A 632 -1.88 11.71 26.19
N ALA A 633 -0.64 11.25 26.44
CA ALA A 633 -0.10 10.83 27.74
C ALA A 633 1.18 11.60 28.13
N GLU A 634 1.56 11.50 29.42
CA GLU A 634 2.84 11.95 30.00
C GLU A 634 3.27 13.42 29.72
N GLN A 635 2.31 14.37 29.69
CA GLN A 635 2.49 15.85 29.68
C GLN A 635 2.33 16.57 28.32
N GLY A 636 1.77 15.94 27.27
CA GLY A 636 1.43 16.60 26.00
C GLY A 636 -0.06 17.00 25.90
N ALA A 637 -0.39 18.12 25.25
CA ALA A 637 -1.79 18.47 24.95
C ALA A 637 -2.36 17.58 23.84
N ALA A 638 -3.66 17.26 23.91
CA ALA A 638 -4.32 16.45 22.87
C ALA A 638 -4.54 17.26 21.57
N GLY A 639 -4.64 16.56 20.44
CA GLY A 639 -4.94 17.16 19.13
C GLY A 639 -6.44 17.27 18.87
N ASP A 640 -6.83 17.98 17.81
CA ASP A 640 -8.25 18.20 17.49
C ASP A 640 -8.78 17.10 16.55
N VAL A 641 -10.05 16.74 16.70
CA VAL A 641 -10.77 15.82 15.79
C VAL A 641 -11.86 16.59 15.05
N VAL A 642 -11.78 16.61 13.72
CA VAL A 642 -12.76 17.28 12.84
C VAL A 642 -13.34 16.28 11.86
N ILE A 643 -14.66 16.10 11.88
CA ILE A 643 -15.37 15.22 10.95
C ILE A 643 -16.49 15.98 10.24
N ASN A 644 -16.41 16.01 8.90
CA ASN A 644 -17.42 16.59 8.03
C ASN A 644 -18.05 15.48 7.18
N ALA A 645 -19.27 15.07 7.53
CA ALA A 645 -20.08 14.16 6.75
C ALA A 645 -21.16 14.92 5.97
N ARG A 646 -21.44 14.54 4.72
CA ARG A 646 -22.57 15.10 3.96
C ARG A 646 -23.92 14.48 4.35
N GLY A 647 -23.89 13.25 4.84
CA GLY A 647 -25.02 12.45 5.28
C GLY A 647 -24.94 12.23 6.79
N THR A 648 -24.61 11.00 7.21
CA THR A 648 -24.73 10.58 8.62
C THR A 648 -23.37 10.36 9.27
N ILE A 649 -23.24 10.76 10.53
CA ILE A 649 -22.23 10.27 11.47
C ILE A 649 -22.92 9.32 12.45
N THR A 650 -22.49 8.06 12.49
CA THR A 650 -23.00 7.03 13.41
C THR A 650 -21.90 6.58 14.34
N VAL A 651 -22.17 6.61 15.64
CA VAL A 651 -21.29 6.10 16.70
C VAL A 651 -22.08 5.09 17.53
N ASN A 652 -21.76 3.80 17.46
CA ASN A 652 -22.54 2.78 18.14
C ASN A 652 -21.70 1.61 18.65
N ASN A 653 -22.31 0.69 19.39
CA ASN A 653 -21.68 -0.53 19.93
C ASN A 653 -20.34 -0.22 20.61
N ASP A 654 -20.35 0.64 21.63
CA ASP A 654 -19.16 1.10 22.37
C ASP A 654 -18.11 1.85 21.50
N GLY A 655 -18.45 2.27 20.28
CA GLY A 655 -17.61 3.10 19.43
C GLY A 655 -17.38 4.52 20.00
N ALA A 656 -16.25 5.14 19.67
CA ALA A 656 -15.85 6.43 20.25
C ALA A 656 -15.20 7.42 19.26
N ILE A 657 -15.51 8.70 19.41
CA ILE A 657 -14.79 9.84 18.81
C ILE A 657 -14.28 10.72 19.94
N SER A 658 -12.96 10.78 20.14
CA SER A 658 -12.40 11.36 21.36
C SER A 658 -11.17 12.24 21.11
N ALA A 659 -11.14 13.41 21.74
CA ALA A 659 -9.96 14.26 21.88
C ALA A 659 -9.53 14.40 23.36
N ASP A 660 -9.78 13.34 24.15
CA ASP A 660 -9.47 13.31 25.57
C ASP A 660 -7.96 13.48 25.85
N THR A 661 -7.59 13.90 27.06
CA THR A 661 -6.21 13.95 27.58
C THR A 661 -6.15 13.20 28.91
N ILE A 662 -5.17 12.30 29.05
CA ILE A 662 -4.84 11.69 30.35
C ILE A 662 -3.63 12.35 31.03
N SER A 663 -3.19 13.50 30.50
CA SER A 663 -2.11 14.30 31.08
C SER A 663 -2.66 15.49 31.86
N ASN A 664 -1.78 16.24 32.54
CA ASN A 664 -2.12 17.50 33.18
C ASN A 664 -2.16 18.71 32.21
N GLN A 665 -2.10 18.46 30.89
CA GLN A 665 -2.24 19.48 29.84
C GLN A 665 -3.61 19.39 29.17
N ASP A 666 -4.04 20.51 28.58
CA ASP A 666 -5.35 20.69 27.96
C ASP A 666 -5.72 19.62 26.92
N GLY A 667 -7.01 19.25 26.92
CA GLY A 667 -7.64 18.36 25.94
C GLY A 667 -7.81 19.05 24.59
N GLY A 668 -7.94 18.24 23.54
CA GLY A 668 -8.23 18.73 22.19
C GLY A 668 -9.73 18.92 21.99
N SER A 669 -10.14 19.63 20.94
CA SER A 669 -11.56 19.84 20.63
C SER A 669 -12.08 18.80 19.64
N VAL A 670 -13.37 18.47 19.75
CA VAL A 670 -14.09 17.63 18.77
C VAL A 670 -15.12 18.49 18.03
N ALA A 671 -15.05 18.52 16.70
CA ALA A 671 -16.00 19.25 15.85
C ALA A 671 -16.61 18.33 14.78
N LEU A 672 -17.93 18.11 14.87
CA LEU A 672 -18.67 17.25 13.95
C LEU A 672 -19.72 18.05 13.17
N THR A 673 -19.76 17.86 11.84
CA THR A 673 -20.80 18.44 10.97
C THR A 673 -21.42 17.34 10.12
N ALA A 674 -22.75 17.20 10.13
CA ALA A 674 -23.48 16.19 9.36
C ALA A 674 -24.92 16.59 9.04
N GLU A 675 -25.63 15.85 8.19
CA GLU A 675 -27.09 15.91 8.12
C GLU A 675 -27.70 15.26 9.36
N TYR A 676 -27.19 14.09 9.74
CA TYR A 676 -27.64 13.31 10.89
C TYR A 676 -26.46 12.89 11.77
N VAL A 677 -26.59 13.01 13.08
CA VAL A 677 -25.67 12.42 14.06
C VAL A 677 -26.46 11.44 14.92
N VAL A 678 -26.01 10.19 14.98
CA VAL A 678 -26.70 9.10 15.67
C VAL A 678 -25.72 8.42 16.62
N LEU A 679 -26.05 8.41 17.92
CA LEU A 679 -25.36 7.65 18.94
C LEU A 679 -26.30 6.58 19.51
N THR A 680 -25.91 5.31 19.46
CA THR A 680 -26.68 4.20 20.06
C THR A 680 -25.74 3.25 20.79
N ASP A 681 -26.26 2.35 21.62
CA ASP A 681 -25.51 1.23 22.18
C ASP A 681 -24.14 1.64 22.79
N ASN A 682 -24.16 2.63 23.68
CA ASN A 682 -22.99 3.21 24.37
C ASN A 682 -22.01 4.01 23.48
N GLY A 683 -22.45 4.56 22.35
CA GLY A 683 -21.59 5.41 21.53
C GLY A 683 -21.12 6.67 22.28
N VAL A 684 -19.85 7.05 22.13
CA VAL A 684 -19.22 8.15 22.88
C VAL A 684 -18.62 9.22 21.97
N ILE A 685 -18.86 10.49 22.29
CA ILE A 685 -18.13 11.66 21.76
C ILE A 685 -17.54 12.42 22.94
N SER A 686 -16.22 12.61 23.00
CA SER A 686 -15.58 13.22 24.19
C SER A 686 -14.37 14.11 23.92
N ALA A 687 -14.17 15.11 24.78
CA ALA A 687 -13.02 16.01 24.80
C ALA A 687 -12.56 16.31 26.24
N SER A 688 -12.43 15.27 27.06
CA SER A 688 -12.26 15.36 28.51
C SER A 688 -10.79 15.36 28.95
N GLY A 689 -10.48 16.05 30.05
CA GLY A 689 -9.19 16.00 30.74
C GLY A 689 -9.21 15.28 32.08
N VAL A 690 -8.04 14.88 32.58
CA VAL A 690 -7.86 14.28 33.92
C VAL A 690 -6.72 14.97 34.70
N ASP A 691 -6.63 14.70 36.00
CA ASP A 691 -5.58 15.18 36.92
C ASP A 691 -5.33 16.70 36.91
N GLY A 692 -6.36 17.49 36.63
CA GLY A 692 -6.28 18.95 36.62
C GLY A 692 -6.10 19.61 35.26
N ALA A 693 -6.11 18.85 34.16
CA ALA A 693 -6.14 19.39 32.80
C ALA A 693 -7.47 20.07 32.46
N THR A 694 -7.43 21.05 31.55
CA THR A 694 -8.65 21.62 30.97
C THR A 694 -9.24 20.65 29.95
N GLY A 695 -10.54 20.35 29.99
CA GLY A 695 -11.24 19.67 28.90
C GLY A 695 -11.33 20.58 27.66
N GLY A 696 -11.31 19.99 26.46
CA GLY A 696 -11.55 20.70 25.21
C GLY A 696 -13.03 20.81 24.87
N ASP A 697 -13.37 21.62 23.86
CA ASP A 697 -14.77 21.82 23.46
C ASP A 697 -15.28 20.69 22.56
N VAL A 698 -16.52 20.26 22.76
CA VAL A 698 -17.25 19.38 21.82
C VAL A 698 -18.33 20.19 21.11
N ARG A 699 -18.25 20.28 19.78
CA ARG A 699 -19.25 20.93 18.94
C ARG A 699 -19.84 19.95 17.93
N VAL A 700 -21.14 19.76 17.98
CA VAL A 700 -21.89 18.95 17.00
C VAL A 700 -22.89 19.82 16.27
N THR A 701 -22.81 19.89 14.94
CA THR A 701 -23.74 20.63 14.08
C THR A 701 -24.43 19.67 13.12
N ALA A 702 -25.74 19.47 13.25
CA ALA A 702 -26.50 18.57 12.37
C ALA A 702 -27.97 18.92 12.24
N ASN A 703 -28.66 18.48 11.17
CA ASN A 703 -30.11 18.66 11.04
C ASN A 703 -30.91 17.80 12.04
N ARG A 704 -30.32 16.71 12.53
CA ARG A 704 -30.84 15.98 13.69
C ARG A 704 -29.72 15.28 14.43
N ILE A 705 -29.78 15.33 15.75
CA ILE A 705 -28.93 14.59 16.68
C ILE A 705 -29.83 13.63 17.45
N ASN A 706 -29.53 12.33 17.38
CA ASN A 706 -30.24 11.28 18.11
C ASN A 706 -29.26 10.54 19.02
N GLY A 707 -29.55 10.53 20.33
CA GLY A 707 -28.87 9.69 21.31
C GLY A 707 -29.85 8.65 21.87
N ASP A 708 -29.41 7.41 21.90
CA ASP A 708 -30.16 6.28 22.45
C ASP A 708 -29.24 5.36 23.27
N GLY A 709 -29.79 4.63 24.24
CA GLY A 709 -29.02 3.81 25.19
C GLY A 709 -28.09 4.65 26.07
N ASP A 710 -27.09 4.05 26.72
CA ASP A 710 -26.13 4.77 27.58
C ASP A 710 -25.08 5.59 26.78
N SER A 711 -25.46 6.14 25.62
CA SER A 711 -24.60 6.98 24.77
C SER A 711 -24.20 8.31 25.44
N LEU A 712 -23.00 8.82 25.14
CA LEU A 712 -22.39 9.96 25.85
C LEU A 712 -21.84 11.04 24.91
N ILE A 713 -22.13 12.33 25.20
CA ILE A 713 -21.39 13.49 24.65
C ILE A 713 -20.85 14.32 25.81
N ALA A 714 -19.52 14.48 25.91
CA ALA A 714 -18.90 15.01 27.13
C ALA A 714 -17.62 15.84 26.91
N ALA A 715 -17.42 16.87 27.74
CA ALA A 715 -16.22 17.72 27.77
C ALA A 715 -15.76 17.92 29.22
N LEU A 716 -15.38 16.83 29.89
CA LEU A 716 -15.15 16.83 31.34
C LEU A 716 -13.74 17.27 31.73
N SER A 717 -13.57 17.59 33.00
CA SER A 717 -12.26 17.54 33.68
C SER A 717 -12.38 16.74 34.98
N VAL A 718 -11.56 15.71 35.12
CA VAL A 718 -11.44 14.91 36.35
C VAL A 718 -10.30 15.49 37.19
N GLY A 719 -10.60 16.29 38.22
CA GLY A 719 -9.58 16.91 39.08
C GLY A 719 -9.87 18.38 39.37
N THR A 720 -8.82 19.23 39.37
CA THR A 720 -8.93 20.69 39.62
C THR A 720 -9.01 21.54 38.34
N GLY A 721 -8.95 20.93 37.15
CA GLY A 721 -8.94 21.64 35.87
C GLY A 721 -10.34 21.97 35.40
N ASN A 722 -10.48 22.91 34.46
CA ASN A 722 -11.78 23.31 33.94
C ASN A 722 -12.28 22.27 32.92
N GLY A 723 -13.55 21.88 32.92
CA GLY A 723 -14.13 21.18 31.77
C GLY A 723 -14.26 22.10 30.56
N GLY A 724 -14.45 21.52 29.38
CA GLY A 724 -14.75 22.25 28.15
C GLY A 724 -16.25 22.40 27.92
N ASN A 725 -16.65 23.10 26.86
CA ASN A 725 -18.05 23.31 26.51
C ASN A 725 -18.57 22.21 25.59
N VAL A 726 -19.81 21.76 25.81
CA VAL A 726 -20.56 20.96 24.83
C VAL A 726 -21.54 21.88 24.10
N ILE A 727 -21.50 21.91 22.77
CA ILE A 727 -22.32 22.78 21.92
C ILE A 727 -23.02 21.93 20.86
N LEU A 728 -24.34 21.83 20.94
CA LEU A 728 -25.17 21.06 20.02
C LEU A 728 -26.02 22.03 19.19
N VAL A 729 -25.79 22.09 17.89
CA VAL A 729 -26.50 22.95 16.95
C VAL A 729 -27.32 22.08 16.01
N THR A 730 -28.61 22.00 16.26
CA THR A 730 -29.56 21.21 15.49
C THR A 730 -30.96 21.83 15.46
N PRO A 731 -31.83 21.49 14.52
CA PRO A 731 -33.26 21.70 14.69
C PRO A 731 -33.92 20.53 15.45
N ASN A 732 -33.31 19.35 15.57
CA ASN A 732 -33.96 18.22 16.25
C ASN A 732 -32.96 17.46 17.13
N LEU A 733 -33.08 17.59 18.45
CA LEU A 733 -32.31 16.82 19.42
C LEU A 733 -33.24 15.81 20.12
N GLU A 734 -32.96 14.53 19.95
CA GLU A 734 -33.69 13.43 20.59
C GLU A 734 -32.73 12.63 21.46
N LEU A 735 -33.06 12.47 22.75
CA LEU A 735 -32.24 11.75 23.73
C LEU A 735 -33.13 10.77 24.50
N THR A 736 -32.86 9.48 24.36
CA THR A 736 -33.72 8.38 24.83
C THR A 736 -32.92 7.25 25.49
N ASN A 737 -33.60 6.37 26.21
CA ASN A 737 -33.05 5.21 26.95
C ASN A 737 -31.73 5.46 27.70
N SER A 738 -31.69 6.48 28.55
CA SER A 738 -30.53 6.87 29.40
C SER A 738 -29.37 7.57 28.68
N SER A 739 -29.53 7.98 27.43
CA SER A 739 -28.47 8.71 26.71
C SER A 739 -28.17 10.04 27.42
N SER A 740 -26.89 10.33 27.64
CA SER A 740 -26.42 11.52 28.35
C SER A 740 -25.60 12.40 27.40
N ALA A 741 -26.19 13.47 26.88
CA ALA A 741 -25.51 14.32 25.87
C ALA A 741 -24.83 15.58 26.44
N LEU A 742 -24.85 15.79 27.76
CA LEU A 742 -24.62 17.11 28.36
C LEU A 742 -23.84 16.97 29.67
N VAL A 743 -22.51 16.89 29.60
CA VAL A 743 -21.66 17.00 30.80
C VAL A 743 -20.45 17.90 30.52
N SER A 744 -20.47 19.09 31.11
CA SER A 744 -19.33 20.03 31.24
C SER A 744 -19.09 20.35 32.73
N SER A 745 -17.85 20.66 33.11
CA SER A 745 -17.51 21.13 34.47
C SER A 745 -16.85 22.51 34.42
N ASP A 746 -17.15 23.43 35.35
CA ASP A 746 -16.45 24.73 35.47
C ASP A 746 -16.13 25.01 36.97
N PRO A 747 -14.84 25.15 37.37
CA PRO A 747 -14.43 25.42 38.75
C PRO A 747 -13.75 26.80 38.93
N ASN A 748 -14.49 27.92 38.80
CA ASN A 748 -14.21 29.24 39.42
C ASN A 748 -12.89 30.03 39.14
N SER A 749 -13.05 31.26 38.58
CA SER A 749 -12.25 32.52 38.78
C SER A 749 -11.05 32.79 37.81
N ILE A 750 -10.71 33.99 37.25
CA ILE A 750 -10.98 35.43 37.49
C ILE A 750 -10.72 36.28 36.19
N ASP A 751 -11.53 37.34 35.99
CA ASP A 751 -11.33 38.62 35.27
C ASP A 751 -11.05 38.68 33.75
N ALA A 752 -12.12 38.88 32.96
CA ALA A 752 -12.13 39.92 31.94
C ALA A 752 -13.56 40.44 31.76
N GLN A 753 -13.74 41.75 31.92
CA GLN A 753 -14.92 42.52 31.52
C GLN A 753 -15.17 42.50 29.99
N GLN A 754 -14.80 41.42 29.30
CA GLN A 754 -15.00 41.12 27.89
C GLN A 754 -15.04 39.59 27.71
N ILE A 755 -16.19 38.99 28.00
CA ILE A 755 -16.91 37.91 27.27
C ILE A 755 -18.24 37.84 28.01
N ILE A 756 -19.12 38.80 27.70
CA ILE A 756 -20.49 38.86 28.24
C ILE A 756 -21.49 38.27 27.23
N ASP A 757 -21.06 37.73 26.08
CA ASP A 757 -21.99 37.32 25.01
C ASP A 757 -21.81 35.93 24.38
N THR A 758 -20.85 35.08 24.76
CA THR A 758 -20.77 33.73 24.14
C THR A 758 -19.91 32.79 24.96
N LEU A 759 -20.49 32.09 25.92
CA LEU A 759 -20.15 30.70 26.30
C LEU A 759 -21.33 30.21 27.13
N ASN A 760 -22.31 29.77 26.38
CA ASN A 760 -23.52 29.10 26.81
C ASN A 760 -23.34 27.68 26.27
N GLU A 761 -23.61 26.64 27.05
CA GLU A 761 -23.92 25.31 26.51
C GLU A 761 -25.15 25.50 25.61
N ILE A 762 -24.96 25.93 24.35
CA ILE A 762 -26.04 26.19 23.40
C ILE A 762 -26.47 24.84 22.89
N ILE A 763 -27.58 24.34 23.41
CA ILE A 763 -28.45 23.45 22.65
C ILE A 763 -29.31 24.38 21.80
N ALA A 764 -28.93 24.62 20.55
CA ALA A 764 -29.89 25.10 19.58
C ALA A 764 -30.60 23.84 19.07
N ALA A 765 -31.87 23.65 19.38
CA ALA A 765 -32.71 22.52 18.96
C ALA A 765 -34.14 23.03 18.75
N SER A 766 -34.63 23.13 17.51
CA SER A 766 -36.04 23.45 17.22
C SER A 766 -37.01 22.52 17.99
N ASN A 767 -36.67 21.25 18.19
CA ASN A 767 -37.35 20.35 19.12
C ASN A 767 -36.33 19.60 19.99
N LEU A 768 -36.45 19.69 21.32
CA LEU A 768 -35.75 18.82 22.28
C LEU A 768 -36.76 17.86 22.89
N THR A 769 -36.69 16.56 22.55
CA THR A 769 -37.44 15.49 23.20
C THR A 769 -36.49 14.62 24.03
N ALA A 770 -36.54 14.76 25.36
CA ALA A 770 -35.92 13.83 26.28
C ALA A 770 -37.02 12.88 26.81
N SER A 771 -36.86 11.57 26.67
CA SER A 771 -37.90 10.59 27.01
C SER A 771 -37.53 9.56 28.09
N THR A 772 -36.41 9.77 28.78
CA THR A 772 -35.88 8.98 29.91
C THR A 772 -34.91 9.85 30.75
N PRO A 773 -34.43 9.45 31.95
CA PRO A 773 -33.51 10.26 32.73
C PRO A 773 -32.25 10.61 31.94
N VAL A 774 -32.11 11.89 31.57
CA VAL A 774 -30.83 12.49 31.24
C VAL A 774 -30.20 12.79 32.60
N SER A 775 -29.34 11.89 33.07
CA SER A 775 -28.61 12.09 34.33
C SER A 775 -27.24 12.68 33.98
N PRO A 776 -27.02 14.00 34.07
CA PRO A 776 -25.67 14.53 34.17
C PRO A 776 -25.09 14.00 35.49
N ILE A 777 -24.32 12.92 35.40
CA ILE A 777 -23.59 12.41 36.55
C ILE A 777 -22.51 13.46 36.85
N ASN A 778 -22.66 14.13 37.98
CA ASN A 778 -21.58 14.87 38.60
C ASN A 778 -20.99 14.00 39.72
N PRO A 779 -19.93 13.19 39.50
CA PRO A 779 -19.14 12.62 40.57
C PRO A 779 -18.04 13.62 40.95
N GLY A 780 -18.44 14.81 41.39
CA GLY A 780 -17.55 15.71 42.09
C GLY A 780 -17.38 15.27 43.53
N SER A 781 -16.66 14.17 43.79
CA SER A 781 -16.09 13.93 45.14
C SER A 781 -15.01 14.96 45.51
N GLY A 782 -14.78 15.99 44.68
CA GLY A 782 -13.73 16.99 44.79
C GLY A 782 -14.13 18.42 45.19
N GLY A 783 -15.42 18.76 45.40
CA GLY A 783 -15.78 20.07 45.96
C GLY A 783 -16.01 21.26 45.00
N GLY A 784 -16.28 21.03 43.70
CA GLY A 784 -16.46 22.10 42.69
C GLY A 784 -17.90 22.59 42.47
N ASP A 785 -18.04 23.78 41.86
CA ASP A 785 -19.32 24.36 41.41
C ASP A 785 -19.84 23.64 40.15
N ALA A 786 -21.14 23.69 39.87
CA ALA A 786 -21.74 23.09 38.67
C ALA A 786 -21.76 24.04 37.46
N GLY A 787 -21.65 23.48 36.24
CA GLY A 787 -21.64 24.20 34.97
C GLY A 787 -23.00 24.81 34.57
N ASN A 788 -22.99 25.70 33.57
CA ASN A 788 -24.21 26.38 33.08
C ASN A 788 -24.79 25.71 31.83
N LEU A 789 -26.13 25.64 31.73
CA LEU A 789 -26.88 25.09 30.59
C LEU A 789 -27.68 26.17 29.86
N ASN A 790 -27.65 26.20 28.52
CA ASN A 790 -28.44 27.14 27.72
C ASN A 790 -29.19 26.50 26.54
N VAL A 791 -30.50 26.33 26.69
CA VAL A 791 -31.33 25.73 25.63
C VAL A 791 -32.04 26.82 24.83
N ILE A 792 -31.92 26.78 23.51
CA ILE A 792 -32.62 27.63 22.55
C ILE A 792 -33.38 26.74 21.57
N GLY A 793 -34.69 26.91 21.43
CA GLY A 793 -35.49 26.00 20.59
C GLY A 793 -36.91 26.46 20.34
N ASP A 794 -37.67 25.71 19.54
CA ASP A 794 -39.10 25.96 19.38
C ASP A 794 -39.87 25.24 20.50
N GLN A 795 -39.56 23.96 20.75
CA GLN A 795 -40.24 23.14 21.76
C GLN A 795 -39.27 22.37 22.67
N LEU A 796 -39.60 22.26 23.95
CA LEU A 796 -38.90 21.43 24.93
C LEU A 796 -39.87 20.43 25.58
N PHE A 797 -39.65 19.15 25.36
CA PHE A 797 -40.42 18.05 25.94
C PHE A 797 -39.53 17.18 26.83
N LEU A 798 -39.81 17.20 28.14
CA LEU A 798 -39.16 16.34 29.14
C LEU A 798 -40.18 15.31 29.62
N SER A 799 -39.88 14.02 29.45
CA SER A 799 -40.79 12.94 29.86
C SER A 799 -40.07 11.73 30.43
N ASN A 800 -40.76 10.98 31.29
CA ASN A 800 -40.26 9.76 31.94
C ASN A 800 -38.93 9.99 32.69
N GLN A 801 -38.96 10.85 33.72
CA GLN A 801 -37.82 11.15 34.58
C GLN A 801 -36.67 11.89 33.89
N SER A 802 -36.88 12.49 32.72
CA SER A 802 -35.88 13.33 32.06
C SER A 802 -35.46 14.51 32.93
N GLN A 803 -34.16 14.83 32.94
CA GLN A 803 -33.62 15.87 33.80
C GLN A 803 -32.73 16.84 33.01
N LEU A 804 -32.92 18.13 33.24
CA LEU A 804 -31.95 19.17 32.86
C LEU A 804 -31.34 19.70 34.14
N LEU A 805 -30.12 19.26 34.48
CA LEU A 805 -29.50 19.58 35.76
C LEU A 805 -28.22 20.39 35.59
N ALA A 806 -28.02 21.33 36.49
CA ALA A 806 -26.80 22.05 36.79
C ALA A 806 -26.57 21.98 38.32
N GLU A 807 -26.61 20.77 38.87
CA GLU A 807 -26.55 20.49 40.30
C GLU A 807 -25.11 20.25 40.80
N SER A 808 -24.82 20.67 42.04
CA SER A 808 -23.55 20.38 42.74
C SER A 808 -23.79 19.75 44.11
N SER A 809 -22.94 18.80 44.50
CA SER A 809 -23.02 18.10 45.79
C SER A 809 -22.34 18.83 46.96
N SER A 810 -21.40 19.74 46.66
CA SER A 810 -20.52 20.39 47.65
C SER A 810 -20.02 21.80 47.27
N GLY A 811 -20.23 22.24 46.02
CA GLY A 811 -20.06 23.61 45.54
C GLY A 811 -21.40 24.28 45.21
N ASN A 812 -21.38 25.45 44.58
CA ASN A 812 -22.59 26.14 44.11
C ASN A 812 -23.23 25.44 42.90
N GLY A 813 -24.54 25.52 42.77
CA GLY A 813 -25.27 25.09 41.58
C GLY A 813 -25.01 26.05 40.41
N GLY A 814 -25.03 25.52 39.19
CA GLY A 814 -24.83 26.28 37.96
C GLY A 814 -26.11 26.99 37.50
N ASN A 815 -26.07 27.71 36.39
CA ASN A 815 -27.23 28.44 35.87
C ASN A 815 -27.87 27.72 34.68
N ILE A 816 -29.20 27.69 34.62
CA ILE A 816 -29.95 27.21 33.46
C ILE A 816 -30.64 28.39 32.78
N HIS A 817 -30.43 28.56 31.48
CA HIS A 817 -31.13 29.53 30.64
C HIS A 817 -31.91 28.79 29.55
N LEU A 818 -33.23 29.00 29.46
CA LEU A 818 -34.09 28.39 28.45
C LEU A 818 -34.77 29.50 27.65
N THR A 819 -34.60 29.51 26.33
CA THR A 819 -35.33 30.36 25.38
C THR A 819 -36.07 29.48 24.39
N ILE A 820 -37.38 29.31 24.59
CA ILE A 820 -38.22 28.35 23.86
C ILE A 820 -39.36 29.11 23.16
N ASP A 821 -39.45 29.03 21.85
CA ASP A 821 -40.36 29.88 21.05
C ASP A 821 -41.83 29.45 21.09
N ASP A 822 -42.14 28.18 21.39
CA ASP A 822 -43.51 27.64 21.51
C ASP A 822 -43.86 27.25 22.97
N TYR A 823 -43.36 26.11 23.46
CA TYR A 823 -43.71 25.58 24.78
C TYR A 823 -42.67 24.67 25.42
N ILE A 824 -42.70 24.62 26.75
CA ILE A 824 -42.03 23.62 27.58
C ILE A 824 -43.08 22.68 28.17
N LEU A 825 -42.91 21.36 28.03
CA LEU A 825 -43.78 20.33 28.59
C LEU A 825 -42.98 19.35 29.45
N LEU A 826 -43.29 19.30 30.75
CA LEU A 826 -42.70 18.36 31.71
C LEU A 826 -43.73 17.28 32.09
N ARG A 827 -43.35 16.01 31.93
CA ARG A 827 -44.19 14.83 32.18
C ARG A 827 -43.46 13.78 33.00
N TYR A 828 -44.22 12.95 33.71
CA TYR A 828 -43.77 11.72 34.37
C TYR A 828 -42.45 11.85 35.15
N ASN A 829 -42.42 12.67 36.20
CA ASN A 829 -41.31 12.84 37.14
C ASN A 829 -40.04 13.50 36.57
N SER A 830 -40.19 14.29 35.49
CA SER A 830 -39.09 15.04 34.88
C SER A 830 -38.71 16.31 35.65
N SER A 831 -37.45 16.76 35.59
CA SER A 831 -36.95 17.89 36.39
C SER A 831 -36.06 18.87 35.63
N ILE A 832 -36.09 20.15 36.00
CA ILE A 832 -35.11 21.19 35.63
C ILE A 832 -34.50 21.70 36.94
N SER A 833 -33.20 21.47 37.20
CA SER A 833 -32.62 21.80 38.52
C SER A 833 -31.25 22.46 38.50
N THR A 834 -31.06 23.44 39.38
CA THR A 834 -29.79 24.06 39.75
C THR A 834 -29.48 23.86 41.24
N THR A 835 -30.00 22.79 41.83
CA THR A 835 -29.92 22.52 43.27
C THR A 835 -28.48 22.28 43.73
N ALA A 836 -28.11 22.77 44.91
CA ALA A 836 -26.75 22.69 45.42
C ALA A 836 -26.63 22.22 46.87
N GLY A 837 -25.56 21.47 47.15
CA GLY A 837 -25.19 21.01 48.47
C GLY A 837 -25.96 19.78 48.94
N THR A 838 -25.48 19.19 50.01
CA THR A 838 -26.04 17.99 50.66
C THR A 838 -26.11 18.20 52.17
N ALA A 839 -26.69 17.24 52.90
CA ALA A 839 -26.72 17.29 54.36
C ALA A 839 -25.34 17.42 55.02
N GLN A 840 -24.28 17.00 54.31
CA GLN A 840 -22.91 16.92 54.79
C GLN A 840 -21.96 17.93 54.13
N ALA A 841 -22.37 18.63 53.07
CA ALA A 841 -21.55 19.59 52.33
C ALA A 841 -22.37 20.79 51.84
N GLY A 842 -21.77 22.00 51.85
CA GLY A 842 -22.46 23.24 51.50
C GLY A 842 -22.65 23.50 50.01
N GLY A 843 -23.10 24.72 49.67
CA GLY A 843 -23.36 25.16 48.30
C GLY A 843 -24.57 26.09 48.21
N ASN A 844 -24.48 27.16 47.40
CA ASN A 844 -25.64 27.99 47.06
C ASN A 844 -26.33 27.44 45.80
N GLY A 845 -27.66 27.40 45.76
CA GLY A 845 -28.41 27.02 44.58
C GLY A 845 -28.16 28.00 43.43
N GLY A 846 -28.08 27.49 42.20
CA GLY A 846 -27.84 28.31 41.01
C GLY A 846 -29.11 28.93 40.43
N ASN A 847 -29.01 29.77 39.40
CA ASN A 847 -30.17 30.50 38.86
C ASN A 847 -30.81 29.82 37.65
N ILE A 848 -32.14 29.88 37.55
CA ILE A 848 -32.89 29.40 36.39
C ILE A 848 -33.58 30.59 35.74
N ASN A 849 -33.33 30.85 34.45
CA ASN A 849 -34.07 31.83 33.66
C ASN A 849 -34.79 31.15 32.49
N ILE A 850 -36.11 31.22 32.48
CA ILE A 850 -36.94 30.63 31.43
C ILE A 850 -37.66 31.73 30.67
N ASN A 851 -37.57 31.70 29.34
CA ASN A 851 -38.35 32.51 28.42
C ASN A 851 -39.08 31.55 27.48
N ALA A 852 -40.40 31.40 27.67
CA ALA A 852 -41.23 30.54 26.83
C ALA A 852 -42.69 30.98 26.87
N PRO A 853 -43.45 30.98 25.75
CA PRO A 853 -44.86 31.35 25.81
C PRO A 853 -45.67 30.49 26.79
N PHE A 854 -45.48 29.17 26.75
CA PHE A 854 -46.21 28.24 27.62
C PHE A 854 -45.28 27.28 28.36
N ILE A 855 -45.50 27.10 29.66
CA ILE A 855 -44.86 26.04 30.45
C ILE A 855 -45.95 25.14 31.02
N ILE A 856 -45.88 23.84 30.72
CA ILE A 856 -46.94 22.88 31.00
C ILE A 856 -46.33 21.73 31.82
N GLY A 857 -46.85 21.50 33.01
CA GLY A 857 -46.66 20.27 33.77
C GLY A 857 -47.99 19.60 34.04
N VAL A 858 -47.97 18.30 34.38
CA VAL A 858 -49.16 17.61 34.90
C VAL A 858 -49.07 17.58 36.43
N PRO A 859 -50.04 18.14 37.18
CA PRO A 859 -49.93 18.33 38.63
C PRO A 859 -49.53 17.10 39.43
N THR A 860 -50.00 15.92 39.02
CA THR A 860 -49.83 14.65 39.73
C THR A 860 -48.66 13.82 39.21
N GLU A 861 -47.89 14.33 38.27
CA GLU A 861 -46.75 13.62 37.69
C GLU A 861 -45.41 14.01 38.32
N ASN A 862 -45.40 14.85 39.37
CA ASN A 862 -44.20 15.22 40.13
C ASN A 862 -43.04 15.76 39.28
N SER A 863 -43.37 16.65 38.34
CA SER A 863 -42.37 17.30 37.50
C SER A 863 -41.98 18.66 38.03
N ASP A 864 -40.68 18.90 38.21
CA ASP A 864 -40.23 19.98 39.09
C ASP A 864 -39.22 20.93 38.43
N ILE A 865 -39.27 22.22 38.80
CA ILE A 865 -38.27 23.23 38.46
C ILE A 865 -37.65 23.75 39.76
N THR A 866 -36.38 23.44 40.02
CA THR A 866 -35.80 23.57 41.35
C THR A 866 -34.45 24.30 41.37
N ALA A 867 -34.29 25.27 42.26
CA ALA A 867 -33.05 26.00 42.48
C ALA A 867 -32.71 25.98 43.97
N ASN A 868 -32.71 24.78 44.56
CA ASN A 868 -32.66 24.62 46.01
C ASN A 868 -31.21 24.64 46.55
N ALA A 869 -31.06 24.76 47.87
CA ALA A 869 -29.79 24.60 48.56
C ALA A 869 -29.93 23.84 49.88
N PHE A 870 -28.90 23.13 50.33
CA PHE A 870 -28.93 22.55 51.67
C PHE A 870 -28.49 23.53 52.77
N THR A 871 -27.23 23.98 52.79
CA THR A 871 -26.74 24.96 53.79
C THR A 871 -26.43 26.36 53.25
N GLY A 872 -26.26 26.53 51.93
CA GLY A 872 -26.10 27.84 51.30
C GLY A 872 -27.43 28.52 50.98
N SER A 873 -27.40 29.62 50.24
CA SER A 873 -28.62 30.33 49.80
C SER A 873 -29.29 29.57 48.67
N GLY A 874 -30.63 29.47 48.67
CA GLY A 874 -31.38 29.01 47.50
C GLY A 874 -31.15 29.97 46.32
N GLY A 875 -31.26 29.45 45.09
CA GLY A 875 -31.02 30.20 43.87
C GLY A 875 -32.19 31.11 43.46
N ASN A 876 -32.12 31.71 42.28
CA ASN A 876 -33.20 32.54 41.74
C ASN A 876 -33.81 31.90 40.49
N ILE A 877 -35.14 31.74 40.47
CA ILE A 877 -35.89 31.29 39.30
C ILE A 877 -36.66 32.48 38.72
N THR A 878 -36.35 32.86 37.49
CA THR A 878 -37.09 33.87 36.72
C THR A 878 -37.79 33.18 35.56
N ILE A 879 -39.11 33.35 35.45
CA ILE A 879 -39.90 32.80 34.35
C ILE A 879 -40.63 33.94 33.65
N ASN A 880 -40.36 34.12 32.37
CA ASN A 880 -41.07 35.00 31.46
C ASN A 880 -41.95 34.13 30.56
N ALA A 881 -43.26 34.19 30.77
CA ALA A 881 -44.21 33.35 30.02
C ALA A 881 -45.55 34.05 29.78
N VAL A 882 -46.34 33.51 28.84
CA VAL A 882 -47.75 33.87 28.73
C VAL A 882 -48.52 33.19 29.86
N ALA A 883 -48.34 31.87 30.04
CA ALA A 883 -48.99 31.10 31.10
C ALA A 883 -48.18 29.89 31.56
N ILE A 884 -48.39 29.49 32.83
CA ILE A 884 -47.87 28.26 33.43
C ILE A 884 -49.05 27.38 33.82
N TYR A 885 -49.05 26.12 33.40
CA TYR A 885 -50.09 25.13 33.72
C TYR A 885 -49.54 23.97 34.54
N GLY A 886 -50.28 23.58 35.58
CA GLY A 886 -50.04 22.38 36.38
C GLY A 886 -48.82 22.35 37.31
N LEU A 887 -47.87 23.27 37.15
CA LEU A 887 -46.76 23.53 38.08
C LEU A 887 -47.19 24.54 39.15
N GLY A 888 -46.87 24.27 40.42
CA GLY A 888 -47.17 25.17 41.54
C GLY A 888 -45.91 25.70 42.21
N PHE A 889 -45.83 27.01 42.47
CA PHE A 889 -44.78 27.54 43.34
C PHE A 889 -45.04 27.11 44.79
N ARG A 890 -44.09 26.41 45.41
CA ARG A 890 -44.17 25.92 46.78
C ARG A 890 -42.86 26.20 47.55
N PRO A 891 -42.92 26.35 48.88
CA PRO A 891 -41.72 26.63 49.69
C PRO A 891 -40.84 25.40 49.94
N PHE A 892 -41.32 24.19 49.61
CA PHE A 892 -40.62 22.91 49.69
C PHE A 892 -41.20 21.97 48.65
N LEU A 893 -40.39 20.99 48.18
CA LEU A 893 -40.84 19.96 47.25
C LEU A 893 -41.95 19.10 47.85
N THR A 894 -42.92 18.73 47.01
CA THR A 894 -44.06 17.87 47.34
C THR A 894 -44.07 16.65 46.41
N ALA A 895 -45.17 15.88 46.39
CA ALA A 895 -45.39 14.82 45.41
C ALA A 895 -46.14 15.33 44.16
N LEU A 896 -46.27 16.65 44.03
CA LEU A 896 -46.93 17.33 42.92
C LEU A 896 -45.87 18.10 42.13
N SER A 897 -46.19 18.41 40.89
CA SER A 897 -45.29 19.21 40.04
C SER A 897 -45.04 20.60 40.62
N ASP A 898 -43.77 20.90 40.91
CA ASP A 898 -43.32 21.99 41.77
C ASP A 898 -42.42 23.02 41.07
N ILE A 899 -42.43 24.26 41.57
CA ILE A 899 -41.39 25.28 41.34
C ILE A 899 -40.86 25.70 42.70
N THR A 900 -39.58 25.44 42.99
CA THR A 900 -38.98 25.70 44.32
C THR A 900 -37.61 26.34 44.22
N ALA A 901 -37.34 27.37 45.02
CA ALA A 901 -36.02 27.96 45.19
C ALA A 901 -35.74 28.17 46.68
N SER A 902 -35.63 27.07 47.43
CA SER A 902 -35.56 27.07 48.89
C SER A 902 -34.21 26.63 49.42
N SER A 903 -33.89 27.00 50.67
CA SER A 903 -32.75 26.47 51.40
C SER A 903 -33.18 25.81 52.71
N ASP A 904 -32.60 24.66 53.05
CA ASP A 904 -32.93 23.94 54.28
C ASP A 904 -32.36 24.65 55.53
N LEU A 905 -31.09 25.08 55.48
CA LEU A 905 -30.37 25.70 56.60
C LEU A 905 -29.81 27.11 56.28
N GLY A 906 -29.94 27.57 55.03
CA GLY A 906 -29.46 28.87 54.58
C GLY A 906 -30.58 29.86 54.27
N VAL A 907 -30.30 30.82 53.38
CA VAL A 907 -31.26 31.87 52.99
C VAL A 907 -32.17 31.35 51.87
N GLN A 908 -33.48 31.62 51.94
CA GLN A 908 -34.40 31.27 50.86
C GLN A 908 -34.02 32.00 49.56
N GLY A 909 -34.09 31.29 48.44
CA GLY A 909 -34.00 31.87 47.11
C GLY A 909 -35.26 32.64 46.72
N SER A 910 -35.30 33.11 45.47
CA SER A 910 -36.45 33.87 44.96
C SER A 910 -37.04 33.25 43.69
N VAL A 911 -38.36 33.36 43.54
CA VAL A 911 -39.07 32.96 42.32
C VAL A 911 -39.85 34.16 41.79
N LEU A 912 -39.48 34.63 40.60
CA LEU A 912 -40.12 35.75 39.89
C LEU A 912 -40.86 35.21 38.67
N LEU A 913 -42.19 35.34 38.66
CA LEU A 913 -43.04 34.93 37.54
C LEU A 913 -43.56 36.18 36.81
N ASN A 914 -43.01 36.46 35.64
CA ASN A 914 -43.44 37.53 34.75
C ASN A 914 -44.44 36.97 33.73
N LEU A 915 -45.70 36.86 34.16
CA LEU A 915 -46.79 36.36 33.32
C LEU A 915 -47.46 37.51 32.57
N THR A 916 -47.46 37.44 31.24
CA THR A 916 -48.07 38.47 30.37
C THR A 916 -49.50 38.12 29.98
N GLY A 917 -49.89 36.85 30.10
CA GLY A 917 -51.25 36.37 29.98
C GLY A 917 -51.91 36.27 31.35
N VAL A 918 -52.62 37.34 31.75
CA VAL A 918 -53.77 37.41 32.69
C VAL A 918 -53.66 38.67 33.56
N ASP A 919 -54.47 39.68 33.22
CA ASP A 919 -54.90 40.70 34.17
C ASP A 919 -55.87 40.06 35.18
N LEU A 920 -55.37 39.74 36.38
CA LEU A 920 -56.16 39.21 37.49
C LEU A 920 -57.26 40.17 38.00
N ASN A 921 -57.36 41.40 37.46
CA ASN A 921 -58.43 42.34 37.81
C ASN A 921 -59.68 42.24 36.91
N GLN A 922 -59.69 41.39 35.88
CA GLN A 922 -60.90 41.08 35.13
C GLN A 922 -61.63 39.86 35.73
N GLY A 923 -62.27 40.10 36.87
CA GLY A 923 -63.50 39.42 37.27
C GLY A 923 -63.40 37.97 37.75
N LEU A 924 -63.11 37.79 39.03
CA LEU A 924 -63.77 36.73 39.82
C LEU A 924 -65.28 36.97 39.83
N THR A 925 -65.95 36.58 38.76
CA THR A 925 -67.41 36.42 38.77
C THR A 925 -67.66 34.99 39.24
N ALA A 926 -68.24 34.83 40.43
CA ALA A 926 -68.71 33.52 40.86
C ALA A 926 -69.64 32.97 39.78
N LEU A 927 -69.33 31.78 39.26
CA LEU A 927 -70.22 31.08 38.35
C LEU A 927 -71.58 30.92 39.04
N PRO A 928 -72.70 31.35 38.40
CA PRO A 928 -74.03 31.17 38.95
C PRO A 928 -74.28 29.69 39.24
N ARG A 929 -74.75 29.39 40.45
CA ARG A 929 -75.05 28.02 40.91
C ARG A 929 -76.39 27.47 40.40
N GLU A 930 -76.94 28.10 39.37
CA GLU A 930 -78.18 27.68 38.71
C GLU A 930 -77.89 27.57 37.21
N PRO A 931 -78.21 26.42 36.57
CA PRO A 931 -78.01 26.24 35.14
C PRO A 931 -78.87 27.25 34.37
N VAL A 932 -78.21 28.15 33.64
CA VAL A 932 -78.89 29.01 32.68
C VAL A 932 -79.20 28.14 31.47
N ASN A 933 -80.49 27.85 31.28
CA ASN A 933 -81.00 27.13 30.12
C ASN A 933 -80.59 27.89 28.85
N THR A 934 -79.60 27.38 28.13
CA THR A 934 -79.13 27.97 26.88
C THR A 934 -80.04 27.45 25.78
N GLU A 935 -80.89 28.33 25.24
CA GLU A 935 -81.50 28.08 23.93
C GLU A 935 -80.36 27.91 22.92
N VAL A 936 -80.40 26.78 22.22
CA VAL A 936 -79.47 26.45 21.13
C VAL A 936 -79.61 27.54 20.07
N ALA A 937 -78.52 28.26 19.79
CA ALA A 937 -78.44 29.11 18.61
C ALA A 937 -78.51 28.21 17.35
N GLU A 938 -79.55 28.42 16.54
CA GLU A 938 -79.64 27.89 15.18
C GLU A 938 -78.44 28.40 14.36
N GLY A 939 -77.38 27.59 14.25
CA GLY A 939 -76.16 27.99 13.55
C GLY A 939 -75.33 26.88 12.92
N CYS A 940 -75.52 25.60 13.29
CA CYS A 940 -74.79 24.47 12.67
C CYS A 940 -75.75 23.35 12.26
N GLN A 941 -76.17 23.35 10.99
CA GLN A 941 -76.73 22.15 10.36
C GLN A 941 -75.60 21.36 9.71
N ALA A 942 -75.40 20.12 10.18
CA ALA A 942 -74.60 19.12 9.48
C ALA A 942 -75.39 18.64 8.24
N ILE A 943 -74.90 18.95 7.03
CA ILE A 943 -75.50 18.47 5.78
C ILE A 943 -74.65 17.31 5.24
N GLY A 944 -75.09 16.07 5.47
CA GLY A 944 -74.51 14.85 4.90
C GLY A 944 -74.66 13.62 5.79
N ARG A 945 -74.97 12.44 5.21
CA ARG A 945 -74.97 11.17 5.96
C ARG A 945 -73.54 10.85 6.43
N GLY A 946 -73.30 10.97 7.74
CA GLY A 946 -72.01 10.65 8.37
C GLY A 946 -71.31 11.82 9.06
N ALA A 947 -71.88 13.04 9.05
CA ALA A 947 -71.32 14.16 9.79
C ALA A 947 -71.72 14.11 11.28
N ALA A 948 -70.73 13.97 12.16
CA ALA A 948 -70.87 14.10 13.61
C ALA A 948 -70.38 15.48 14.05
N VAL A 949 -71.09 16.10 15.00
CA VAL A 949 -70.64 17.30 15.71
C VAL A 949 -70.12 16.82 17.05
N ASP A 950 -68.82 16.99 17.30
CA ASP A 950 -68.18 16.59 18.56
C ASP A 950 -68.22 17.75 19.55
N PHE A 951 -68.65 17.51 20.78
CA PHE A 951 -68.68 18.50 21.85
C PHE A 951 -67.65 18.11 22.90
N ILE A 952 -66.52 18.83 22.94
CA ILE A 952 -65.56 18.72 24.02
C ILE A 952 -66.04 19.60 25.19
N ALA A 953 -66.50 18.97 26.26
CA ALA A 953 -66.77 19.64 27.51
C ALA A 953 -65.45 19.88 28.26
N VAL A 954 -64.97 21.12 28.29
CA VAL A 954 -63.79 21.50 29.09
C VAL A 954 -64.25 21.84 30.51
N GLY A 955 -64.21 20.85 31.41
CA GLY A 955 -64.35 21.09 32.85
C GLY A 955 -65.02 19.97 33.64
N GLY A 956 -64.23 19.27 34.47
CA GLY A 956 -64.69 18.35 35.49
C GLY A 956 -64.47 16.88 35.14
N GLY A 957 -63.46 16.26 35.74
CA GLY A 957 -63.02 14.91 35.41
C GLY A 957 -64.05 13.84 35.76
N TYR A 958 -64.39 13.03 34.75
CA TYR A 958 -64.69 11.59 34.81
C TYR A 958 -64.54 11.05 33.38
N GLU A 959 -63.82 9.94 33.20
CA GLU A 959 -63.81 9.20 31.94
C GLU A 959 -65.19 8.58 31.69
N LEU A 960 -65.72 8.75 30.48
CA LEU A 960 -66.81 7.91 29.97
C LEU A 960 -66.23 7.04 28.85
N SER A 961 -66.24 5.73 29.08
CA SER A 961 -65.85 4.74 28.09
C SER A 961 -66.93 4.57 27.02
N GLN A 962 -66.44 4.39 25.79
CA GLN A 962 -67.07 3.79 24.60
C GLN A 962 -68.45 4.26 24.12
N SER A 963 -68.41 4.70 22.85
CA SER A 963 -69.44 4.59 21.81
C SER A 963 -70.78 3.94 22.21
N SER A 964 -71.80 4.77 22.40
CA SER A 964 -73.21 4.39 22.26
C SER A 964 -73.97 5.59 21.73
N ALA A 965 -74.55 5.48 20.53
CA ALA A 965 -75.49 6.47 20.02
C ALA A 965 -76.72 6.49 20.94
N ILE A 966 -76.91 7.56 21.70
CA ILE A 966 -78.09 7.75 22.54
C ILE A 966 -79.08 8.63 21.78
N ASN A 967 -80.13 7.98 21.27
CA ASN A 967 -81.30 8.65 20.71
C ASN A 967 -82.16 9.23 21.83
N ALA A 968 -82.74 10.39 21.57
CA ALA A 968 -83.57 11.14 22.50
C ALA A 968 -84.84 10.36 22.90
N GLU A 969 -84.93 9.97 24.17
CA GLU A 969 -86.18 9.83 24.93
C GLU A 969 -85.83 9.84 26.43
N GLY A 970 -86.38 10.81 27.16
CA GLY A 970 -85.95 11.14 28.52
C GLY A 970 -86.39 10.15 29.59
N ILE A 971 -85.64 10.11 30.70
CA ILE A 971 -86.14 9.75 32.05
C ILE A 971 -85.31 10.53 33.09
N THR A 972 -86.06 11.03 34.07
CA THR A 972 -85.73 11.78 35.29
C THR A 972 -84.65 11.15 36.18
N ALA A 973 -83.69 11.97 36.63
CA ALA A 973 -82.79 11.64 37.73
C ALA A 973 -83.52 11.67 39.08
N GLN A 974 -83.57 10.53 39.77
CA GLN A 974 -83.84 10.49 41.21
C GLN A 974 -82.54 10.76 41.96
N TRP A 975 -82.56 11.80 42.79
CA TRP A 975 -81.51 12.15 43.72
C TRP A 975 -81.56 11.21 44.93
N LEU A 976 -80.44 10.57 45.26
CA LEU A 976 -80.25 9.96 46.57
C LEU A 976 -78.97 10.51 47.20
N SER A 977 -79.15 11.13 48.36
CA SER A 977 -78.14 11.78 49.18
C SER A 977 -77.25 10.79 49.93
N LEU A 978 -76.02 11.24 50.15
CA LEU A 978 -74.94 10.64 50.92
C LEU A 978 -75.35 10.37 52.38
N ASP A 979 -75.29 9.09 52.80
CA ASP A 979 -75.03 8.69 54.18
C ASP A 979 -74.72 7.18 54.19
N LEU A 980 -73.48 6.80 54.54
CA LEU A 980 -73.12 5.91 55.66
C LEU A 980 -71.70 5.32 55.47
N LEU A 981 -70.86 5.57 56.46
CA LEU A 981 -69.54 4.98 56.68
C LEU A 981 -69.61 3.48 57.01
N ALA A 982 -68.47 2.83 56.74
CA ALA A 982 -67.91 1.64 57.41
C ALA A 982 -68.31 0.24 56.90
N SER A 983 -67.35 -0.45 56.28
CA SER A 983 -66.70 -1.65 56.84
C SER A 983 -65.71 -2.28 55.83
N ALA A 984 -64.54 -2.69 56.35
CA ALA A 984 -63.38 -3.30 55.69
C ALA A 984 -63.65 -4.73 55.14
N PRO A 985 -62.67 -5.55 54.66
CA PRO A 985 -61.25 -5.33 54.33
C PRO A 985 -60.80 -5.89 52.95
N ALA A 986 -59.50 -5.74 52.66
CA ALA A 986 -58.75 -6.24 51.50
C ALA A 986 -58.63 -7.77 51.41
N ILE A 987 -58.56 -8.31 50.19
CA ILE A 987 -57.82 -9.55 49.81
C ILE A 987 -57.38 -9.46 48.32
N PRO A 988 -56.43 -10.27 47.81
CA PRO A 988 -55.11 -9.84 47.33
C PRO A 988 -54.91 -10.03 45.81
N ALA A 989 -53.76 -9.58 45.31
CA ALA A 989 -53.29 -9.76 43.93
C ALA A 989 -53.11 -11.24 43.51
N PRO A 990 -53.15 -11.49 42.18
CA PRO A 990 -52.12 -12.28 41.52
C PRO A 990 -51.61 -11.54 40.27
N GLU A 991 -50.32 -11.23 40.16
CA GLU A 991 -49.26 -12.04 39.52
C GLU A 991 -49.57 -12.61 38.12
N THR A 992 -48.76 -12.14 37.15
CA THR A 992 -48.28 -12.82 35.92
C THR A 992 -49.34 -13.10 34.83
N SER A 993 -49.12 -12.97 33.53
CA SER A 993 -47.96 -12.71 32.67
C SER A 993 -48.43 -12.67 31.20
N LEU A 994 -47.63 -12.02 30.35
CA LEU A 994 -47.35 -12.35 28.93
C LEU A 994 -48.32 -12.01 27.78
N SER A 995 -47.62 -11.65 26.70
CA SER A 995 -47.91 -11.68 25.26
C SER A 995 -48.50 -10.40 24.65
N GLU A 996 -47.71 -9.64 23.89
CA GLU A 996 -47.22 -9.84 22.51
C GLU A 996 -48.25 -9.50 21.42
N ASN A 997 -47.79 -8.62 20.52
CA ASN A 997 -48.22 -8.35 19.15
C ASN A 997 -49.41 -7.43 18.89
N GLY A 998 -49.12 -6.34 18.18
CA GLY A 998 -50.13 -5.59 17.43
C GLY A 998 -49.71 -4.20 16.95
N LEU A 999 -48.61 -4.08 16.20
CA LEU A 999 -48.36 -2.90 15.36
C LEU A 999 -49.59 -2.64 14.46
N VAL A 1000 -50.12 -1.42 14.51
CA VAL A 1000 -50.82 -0.81 13.37
C VAL A 1000 -50.22 0.57 13.17
N ALA A 1001 -49.41 0.67 12.11
CA ALA A 1001 -48.95 1.93 11.56
C ALA A 1001 -50.14 2.70 10.99
N VAL A 1002 -50.25 4.00 11.32
CA VAL A 1002 -51.08 4.93 10.55
C VAL A 1002 -50.18 6.04 10.03
N HIS A 1003 -49.94 5.92 8.73
CA HIS A 1003 -49.34 6.88 7.82
C HIS A 1003 -50.22 8.15 7.78
N ILE A 1004 -49.71 9.30 8.22
CA ILE A 1004 -50.38 10.59 8.02
C ILE A 1004 -49.82 11.19 6.73
N GLN A 1005 -50.63 11.10 5.68
CA GLN A 1005 -50.36 11.73 4.39
C GLN A 1005 -50.89 13.17 4.43
N ASN A 1006 -50.01 14.13 4.11
CA ASN A 1006 -50.31 15.55 3.93
C ASN A 1006 -51.54 15.80 3.04
N CYS A 1007 -52.38 16.74 3.45
CA CYS A 1007 -53.21 17.53 2.54
C CYS A 1007 -53.22 19.00 2.99
N ASN A 1008 -52.67 19.84 2.11
CA ASN A 1008 -52.74 21.29 2.16
C ASN A 1008 -54.19 21.80 2.21
N GLY A 1009 -54.35 22.94 2.90
CA GLY A 1009 -55.51 23.83 2.85
C GLY A 1009 -55.17 25.14 3.53
#